data_AF-A0A7Z9LRQ3-F1
#
_entry.id   AF-A0A7Z9LRQ3-F1
#
_cell.length_a   1.000
_cell.length_b   1.000
_cell.length_c   1.000
_cell.angle_alpha   90.00
_cell.angle_beta   90.00
_cell.angle_gamma   90.00
#
_symmetry.space_group_name_H-M   'P 1'
#
loop_
_entity.id
_entity.type
_entity.pdbx_description
1 polymer ?
#
loop_
_entity_poly.entity_id
_entity_poly.type
_entity_poly.pdbx_seq_one_letter_code
_entity_poly.pdbx_strand_id
1 'polypeptide(L)'
;MSLLRHIVFRVKFCFNRMRLYWSAGRVHVCPSEYRTLKSVCRQVDEFGRFIVSDFEQPQEPRAPIPPRPRTSGKATLAFLLGLMSFVFWIFTALPAVILALQAKNEMRRDSNLRGHGLANLGLLVSFIAFFTTPIFLMFILITGGSFWSSPDSYAGDSDRIVHLHLSGLVADSPSVDTFFGFGGLSMSLSGLVDAIEDAEHDDSVVAMVITMDALGASLAQFEEMYAALELFKESGKPIYLHSESASISTVGYAFYSVATHFNLVPTAILNLTGMYSESMYLKDGLEKIGVAADVVHIGDYKSAGEMVMRNGPSPAAEEAQNWMLDSLYESVVDMIARSRDFTADEVRALIDAGPYTDAQAKKAGLIDSRMYMDELVAHLKDEFGEDIYFDNNYGSIYETTGQSTGSSAWYAGGVDGKIGLVFLEGSIYPGYGQAGAFSGTIRRALDAAAADSSIDAVVLRIDSPGGSVTASEVILRAVQKLQEKKPVVVSMGGVAASGGYYVACQADAIFANATTITGSIGVVGGKIVTKGLWDELGISWHPYKRGANADWISSAEPFTDVQRQTMTESMGAAYTTFKDHVMNGREDLLTKDLEEMAAGRVFTGKQALELGLIDEIGGLNDALSYAADLVDLEDFDVQVIPRVMDFNEILMQELFGSGGDRPTDMSLNPLGRTSALSRVRDAANESVEQAMAGSLIRKFGAEKVRAMGQFLQHAELLNEQGVAAVMPEVFVVH
;
A
#
# COMPACT_ATOMS: atom_id res chain seq x y z
N MET A 1 -10.56 -32.48 -64.70
CA MET A 1 -9.60 -31.95 -63.69
C MET A 1 -8.48 -31.08 -64.27
N SER A 2 -7.81 -31.45 -65.37
CA SER A 2 -6.79 -30.60 -66.02
C SER A 2 -7.34 -29.23 -66.44
N LEU A 3 -8.51 -29.20 -67.08
CA LEU A 3 -9.21 -27.97 -67.48
C LEU A 3 -9.56 -27.07 -66.27
N LEU A 4 -10.03 -27.68 -65.17
CA LEU A 4 -10.40 -26.97 -63.94
C LEU A 4 -9.17 -26.30 -63.28
N ARG A 5 -8.02 -26.99 -63.25
CA ARG A 5 -6.76 -26.41 -62.79
C ARG A 5 -6.31 -25.25 -63.69
N HIS A 6 -6.53 -25.35 -65.00
CA HIS A 6 -6.19 -24.30 -65.94
C HIS A 6 -7.08 -23.05 -65.78
N ILE A 7 -8.38 -23.22 -65.53
CA ILE A 7 -9.32 -22.13 -65.24
C ILE A 7 -8.96 -21.45 -63.92
N VAL A 8 -8.72 -22.22 -62.85
CA VAL A 8 -8.33 -21.67 -61.53
C VAL A 8 -7.00 -20.90 -61.63
N PHE A 9 -6.03 -21.39 -62.39
CA PHE A 9 -4.76 -20.70 -62.61
C PHE A 9 -4.95 -19.38 -63.38
N ARG A 10 -5.78 -19.35 -64.42
CA ARG A 10 -6.10 -18.11 -65.16
C ARG A 10 -6.89 -17.10 -64.35
N VAL A 11 -7.82 -17.54 -63.50
CA VAL A 11 -8.56 -16.64 -62.59
C VAL A 11 -7.60 -15.99 -61.59
N LYS A 12 -6.71 -16.76 -60.97
CA LYS A 12 -5.67 -16.24 -60.06
C LYS A 12 -4.70 -15.28 -60.76
N PHE A 13 -4.30 -15.60 -62.00
CA PHE A 13 -3.42 -14.76 -62.80
C PHE A 13 -4.06 -13.42 -63.20
N CYS A 14 -5.36 -13.41 -63.53
CA CYS A 14 -6.10 -12.18 -63.82
C CYS A 14 -6.30 -11.29 -62.58
N PHE A 15 -6.60 -11.87 -61.41
CA PHE A 15 -6.82 -11.10 -60.19
C PHE A 15 -5.54 -10.41 -59.68
N ASN A 16 -4.38 -11.06 -59.77
CA ASN A 16 -3.11 -10.51 -59.26
C ASN A 16 -2.50 -9.39 -60.15
N ARG A 17 -3.02 -9.15 -61.36
CA ARG A 17 -2.51 -8.12 -62.28
C ARG A 17 -3.48 -6.98 -62.58
N MET A 18 -4.73 -7.05 -62.09
CA MET A 18 -5.70 -5.98 -62.32
C MET A 18 -5.21 -4.68 -61.69
N ARG A 19 -4.92 -3.69 -62.53
CA ARG A 19 -4.58 -2.35 -62.06
C ARG A 19 -5.83 -1.49 -62.06
N LEU A 20 -6.24 -1.11 -60.86
CA LEU A 20 -7.33 -0.17 -60.65
C LEU A 20 -6.76 1.25 -60.69
N TYR A 21 -7.34 2.11 -61.51
CA TYR A 21 -6.95 3.52 -61.55
C TYR A 21 -8.14 4.40 -61.20
N TRP A 22 -7.85 5.44 -60.42
CA TRP A 22 -8.83 6.32 -59.81
C TRP A 22 -8.82 7.68 -60.52
N SER A 23 -9.99 8.10 -60.99
CA SER A 23 -10.19 9.39 -61.67
C SER A 23 -11.61 9.87 -61.40
N ALA A 24 -11.76 11.11 -60.93
CA ALA A 24 -13.03 11.77 -60.66
C ALA A 24 -14.04 10.93 -59.83
N GLY A 25 -13.56 10.32 -58.74
CA GLY A 25 -14.41 9.63 -57.76
C GLY A 25 -14.99 8.28 -58.21
N ARG A 26 -14.53 7.70 -59.32
CA ARG A 26 -14.89 6.32 -59.73
C ARG A 26 -13.65 5.48 -60.03
N VAL A 27 -13.76 4.18 -59.77
CA VAL A 27 -12.70 3.19 -60.07
C VAL A 27 -12.93 2.66 -61.48
N HIS A 28 -11.92 2.77 -62.35
CA HIS A 28 -11.94 2.24 -63.71
C HIS A 28 -11.02 1.03 -63.84
N VAL A 29 -11.50 -0.03 -64.50
CA VAL A 29 -10.70 -1.21 -64.87
C VAL A 29 -10.27 -1.08 -66.33
N CYS A 30 -9.02 -1.43 -66.63
CA CYS A 30 -8.47 -1.33 -67.99
C CYS A 30 -9.29 -2.17 -69.00
N PRO A 31 -9.73 -1.62 -70.15
CA PRO A 31 -10.62 -2.32 -71.10
C PRO A 31 -10.07 -3.61 -71.72
N SER A 32 -8.75 -3.80 -71.75
CA SER A 32 -8.11 -5.05 -72.21
C SER A 32 -8.20 -6.17 -71.16
N GLU A 33 -8.19 -5.82 -69.87
CA GLU A 33 -8.27 -6.76 -68.75
C GLU A 33 -9.72 -7.22 -68.53
N TYR A 34 -10.69 -6.32 -68.70
CA TYR A 34 -12.12 -6.64 -68.63
C TYR A 34 -12.57 -7.67 -69.69
N ARG A 35 -12.04 -7.60 -70.93
CA ARG A 35 -12.33 -8.58 -71.99
C ARG A 35 -11.82 -9.98 -71.63
N THR A 36 -10.67 -10.06 -70.96
CA THR A 36 -10.07 -11.32 -70.52
C THR A 36 -10.91 -11.95 -69.40
N LEU A 37 -11.40 -11.15 -68.45
CA LEU A 37 -12.30 -11.61 -67.39
C LEU A 37 -13.61 -12.18 -67.95
N LYS A 38 -14.21 -11.49 -68.94
CA LYS A 38 -15.46 -11.91 -69.59
C LYS A 38 -15.32 -13.24 -70.34
N SER A 39 -14.15 -13.50 -70.93
CA SER A 39 -13.81 -14.78 -71.57
C SER A 39 -13.71 -15.93 -70.56
N VAL A 40 -13.17 -15.68 -69.37
CA VAL A 40 -13.03 -16.71 -68.32
C VAL A 40 -14.39 -17.04 -67.71
N CYS A 41 -15.26 -16.05 -67.47
CA CYS A 41 -16.62 -16.30 -66.99
C CYS A 41 -17.45 -17.14 -67.97
N ARG A 42 -17.29 -16.95 -69.28
CA ARG A 42 -18.00 -17.75 -70.29
C ARG A 42 -17.55 -19.22 -70.30
N GLN A 43 -16.27 -19.49 -70.09
CA GLN A 43 -15.74 -20.87 -69.98
C GLN A 43 -16.20 -21.58 -68.71
N VAL A 44 -16.39 -20.85 -67.60
CA VAL A 44 -16.97 -21.40 -66.37
C VAL A 44 -18.43 -21.77 -66.57
N ASP A 45 -19.19 -20.96 -67.31
CA ASP A 45 -20.62 -21.17 -67.57
C ASP A 45 -20.87 -22.35 -68.56
N GLU A 46 -20.01 -22.54 -69.55
CA GLU A 46 -20.03 -23.72 -70.44
C GLU A 46 -19.64 -25.00 -69.68
N PHE A 47 -18.68 -24.93 -68.76
CA PHE A 47 -18.32 -26.06 -67.90
C PHE A 47 -19.45 -26.44 -66.93
N GLY A 48 -20.18 -25.45 -66.39
CA GLY A 48 -21.37 -25.68 -65.58
C GLY A 48 -22.47 -26.43 -66.35
N ARG A 49 -22.70 -26.06 -67.62
CA ARG A 49 -23.69 -26.75 -68.47
C ARG A 49 -23.30 -28.17 -68.85
N PHE A 50 -22.00 -28.45 -69.06
CA PHE A 50 -21.49 -29.80 -69.31
C PHE A 50 -21.69 -30.73 -68.10
N ILE A 51 -21.50 -30.22 -66.87
CA ILE A 51 -21.72 -31.00 -65.64
C ILE A 51 -23.20 -31.33 -65.42
N VAL A 52 -24.12 -30.43 -65.85
CA VAL A 52 -25.56 -30.63 -65.66
C VAL A 52 -26.14 -31.63 -66.69
N SER A 53 -25.58 -31.72 -67.90
CA SER A 53 -26.07 -32.67 -68.93
C SER A 53 -25.65 -34.13 -68.73
N ASP A 54 -24.60 -34.40 -67.92
CA ASP A 54 -24.13 -35.77 -67.63
C ASP A 54 -24.92 -36.46 -66.50
N PHE A 55 -25.83 -35.74 -65.82
CA PHE A 55 -26.59 -36.25 -64.67
C PHE A 55 -28.07 -36.61 -64.97
N GLU A 56 -28.53 -36.47 -66.21
CA GLU A 56 -29.88 -36.90 -66.62
C GLU A 56 -29.83 -38.22 -67.41
N GLN A 57 -29.73 -39.35 -66.68
CA GLN A 57 -30.19 -40.65 -67.18
C GLN A 57 -31.18 -41.31 -66.20
N PRO A 58 -32.19 -42.05 -66.68
CA PRO A 58 -33.29 -42.54 -65.85
C PRO A 58 -32.85 -43.63 -64.85
N GLN A 59 -33.43 -43.55 -63.65
CA GLN A 59 -33.12 -44.36 -62.46
C GLN A 59 -33.58 -45.82 -62.56
N GLU A 60 -32.73 -46.75 -62.12
CA GLU A 60 -33.16 -48.03 -61.52
C GLU A 60 -33.13 -47.92 -59.98
N PRO A 61 -34.06 -48.55 -59.24
CA PRO A 61 -34.21 -48.32 -57.81
C PRO A 61 -33.04 -48.94 -57.01
N ARG A 62 -32.15 -48.09 -56.51
CA ARG A 62 -31.09 -48.48 -55.55
C ARG A 62 -31.60 -48.36 -54.11
N ALA A 63 -31.29 -49.39 -53.31
CA ALA A 63 -31.57 -49.47 -51.89
C ALA A 63 -31.10 -48.20 -51.12
N PRO A 64 -31.79 -47.79 -50.03
CA PRO A 64 -31.52 -46.54 -49.33
C PRO A 64 -30.07 -46.49 -48.83
N ILE A 65 -29.32 -45.52 -49.34
CA ILE A 65 -27.96 -45.21 -48.87
C ILE A 65 -28.07 -44.63 -47.46
N PRO A 66 -27.37 -45.15 -46.45
CA PRO A 66 -27.39 -44.56 -45.12
C PRO A 66 -26.87 -43.11 -45.19
N PRO A 67 -27.47 -42.16 -44.45
CA PRO A 67 -27.09 -40.75 -44.52
C PRO A 67 -25.60 -40.61 -44.22
N ARG A 68 -24.87 -39.88 -45.08
CA ARG A 68 -23.45 -39.60 -44.82
C ARG A 68 -23.34 -38.84 -43.50
N PRO A 69 -22.40 -39.23 -42.61
CA PRO A 69 -22.25 -38.57 -41.33
C PRO A 69 -21.95 -37.08 -41.54
N ARG A 70 -22.69 -36.21 -40.85
CA ARG A 70 -22.57 -34.74 -40.96
C ARG A 70 -21.75 -34.22 -39.78
N THR A 71 -20.90 -33.23 -40.02
CA THR A 71 -20.17 -32.60 -38.91
C THR A 71 -21.11 -31.66 -38.16
N SER A 72 -21.11 -31.70 -36.82
CA SER A 72 -21.91 -30.78 -36.01
C SER A 72 -21.49 -29.33 -36.28
N GLY A 73 -22.44 -28.48 -36.70
CA GLY A 73 -22.19 -27.06 -36.92
C GLY A 73 -21.72 -26.34 -35.65
N LYS A 74 -22.19 -26.78 -34.47
CA LYS A 74 -21.75 -26.27 -33.17
C LYS A 74 -20.30 -26.63 -32.86
N ALA A 75 -19.84 -27.83 -33.24
CA ALA A 75 -18.44 -28.22 -33.07
C ALA A 75 -17.50 -27.37 -33.94
N THR A 76 -17.92 -27.08 -35.18
CA THR A 76 -17.18 -26.19 -36.08
C THR A 76 -17.14 -24.76 -35.55
N LEU A 77 -18.28 -24.23 -35.08
CA LEU A 77 -18.37 -22.87 -34.55
C LEU A 77 -17.58 -22.70 -33.24
N ALA A 78 -17.62 -23.70 -32.36
CA ALA A 78 -16.82 -23.71 -31.13
C ALA A 78 -15.32 -23.64 -31.42
N PHE A 79 -14.84 -24.36 -32.44
CA PHE A 79 -13.44 -24.30 -32.84
C PHE A 79 -13.05 -22.92 -33.40
N LEU A 80 -13.88 -22.34 -34.26
CA LEU A 80 -13.63 -21.01 -34.83
C LEU A 80 -13.60 -19.93 -33.76
N LEU A 81 -14.56 -19.95 -32.83
CA LEU A 81 -14.59 -19.02 -31.70
C LEU A 81 -13.41 -19.24 -30.75
N GLY A 82 -12.95 -20.48 -30.57
CA GLY A 82 -11.74 -20.78 -29.83
C GLY A 82 -10.48 -20.17 -30.43
N LEU A 83 -10.33 -20.21 -31.77
CA LEU A 83 -9.24 -19.50 -32.44
C LEU A 83 -9.36 -17.98 -32.31
N MET A 84 -10.58 -17.43 -32.37
CA MET A 84 -10.80 -15.99 -32.18
C MET A 84 -10.58 -15.53 -30.74
N SER A 85 -10.50 -16.45 -29.77
CA SER A 85 -10.29 -16.14 -28.35
C SER A 85 -8.93 -15.52 -28.06
N PHE A 86 -7.94 -15.68 -28.95
CA PHE A 86 -6.67 -14.97 -28.83
C PHE A 86 -6.75 -13.47 -29.15
N VAL A 87 -7.82 -13.04 -29.83
CA VAL A 87 -8.04 -11.65 -30.24
C VAL A 87 -9.20 -11.02 -29.46
N PHE A 88 -10.30 -11.75 -29.30
CA PHE A 88 -11.53 -11.28 -28.65
C PHE A 88 -11.82 -12.13 -27.42
N TRP A 89 -10.96 -11.99 -26.41
CA TRP A 89 -10.81 -12.87 -25.25
C TRP A 89 -12.13 -13.32 -24.61
N ILE A 90 -12.78 -12.48 -23.80
CA ILE A 90 -14.00 -12.87 -23.06
C ILE A 90 -15.18 -13.12 -24.01
N PHE A 91 -15.27 -12.35 -25.09
CA PHE A 91 -16.42 -12.39 -26.01
C PHE A 91 -16.50 -13.66 -26.87
N THR A 92 -15.40 -14.40 -27.02
CA THR A 92 -15.38 -15.62 -27.85
C THR A 92 -14.97 -16.88 -27.10
N ALA A 93 -14.19 -16.78 -26.01
CA ALA A 93 -13.76 -17.95 -25.23
C ALA A 93 -14.93 -18.65 -24.51
N LEU A 94 -15.76 -17.90 -23.79
CA LEU A 94 -16.88 -18.47 -23.04
C LEU A 94 -17.95 -19.06 -23.99
N PRO A 95 -18.37 -18.37 -25.08
CA PRO A 95 -19.28 -18.97 -26.07
C PRO A 95 -18.71 -20.21 -26.75
N ALA A 96 -17.40 -20.26 -27.04
CA ALA A 96 -16.75 -21.42 -27.63
C ALA A 96 -16.82 -22.66 -26.72
N VAL A 97 -16.55 -22.50 -25.42
CA VAL A 97 -16.66 -23.56 -24.41
C VAL A 97 -18.09 -24.09 -24.33
N ILE A 98 -19.09 -23.19 -24.24
CA ILE A 98 -20.50 -23.56 -24.18
C ILE A 98 -20.92 -24.34 -25.44
N LEU A 99 -20.57 -23.85 -26.62
CA LEU A 99 -20.90 -24.50 -27.90
C LEU A 99 -20.22 -25.85 -28.06
N ALA A 100 -18.98 -26.01 -27.60
CA ALA A 100 -18.29 -27.29 -27.63
C ALA A 100 -18.94 -28.34 -26.71
N LEU A 101 -19.36 -27.93 -25.51
CA LEU A 101 -20.09 -28.79 -24.58
C LEU A 101 -21.47 -29.18 -25.14
N GLN A 102 -22.19 -28.23 -25.73
CA GLN A 102 -23.46 -28.51 -26.42
C GLN A 102 -23.28 -29.45 -27.62
N ALA A 103 -22.24 -29.23 -28.44
CA ALA A 103 -21.95 -30.09 -29.59
C ALA A 103 -21.63 -31.52 -29.15
N LYS A 104 -20.88 -31.70 -28.06
CA LYS A 104 -20.61 -33.02 -27.46
C LYS A 104 -21.89 -33.73 -27.02
N ASN A 105 -22.81 -33.01 -26.38
CA ASN A 105 -24.09 -33.58 -25.96
C ASN A 105 -24.98 -33.94 -27.16
N GLU A 106 -24.94 -33.15 -28.23
CA GLU A 106 -25.70 -33.41 -29.46
C GLU A 106 -25.17 -34.64 -30.21
N MET A 107 -23.85 -34.77 -30.37
CA MET A 107 -23.23 -35.95 -30.99
C MET A 107 -23.41 -37.24 -30.17
N ARG A 108 -23.59 -37.13 -28.84
CA ARG A 108 -23.96 -38.28 -28.00
C ARG A 108 -25.39 -38.77 -28.26
N ARG A 109 -26.28 -37.88 -28.73
CA ARG A 109 -27.70 -38.18 -28.99
C ARG A 109 -27.96 -38.60 -30.44
N ASP A 110 -27.15 -38.10 -31.39
CA ASP A 110 -27.26 -38.45 -32.81
C ASP A 110 -25.96 -39.07 -33.33
N SER A 111 -25.98 -40.39 -33.55
CA SER A 111 -24.86 -41.17 -34.07
C SER A 111 -24.44 -40.81 -35.51
N ASN A 112 -25.27 -40.07 -36.25
CA ASN A 112 -24.92 -39.56 -37.58
C ASN A 112 -24.10 -38.27 -37.54
N LEU A 113 -23.96 -37.63 -36.37
CA LEU A 113 -23.13 -36.44 -36.21
C LEU A 113 -21.69 -36.80 -35.82
N ARG A 114 -20.72 -36.19 -36.50
CA ARG A 114 -19.28 -36.28 -36.19
C ARG A 114 -18.74 -34.90 -35.81
N GLY A 115 -17.52 -34.84 -35.26
CA GLY A 115 -16.89 -33.57 -34.87
C GLY A 115 -16.34 -33.51 -33.45
N HIS A 116 -16.24 -34.64 -32.73
CA HIS A 116 -15.64 -34.68 -31.39
C HIS A 116 -14.24 -34.07 -31.33
N GLY A 117 -13.41 -34.27 -32.37
CA GLY A 117 -12.09 -33.65 -32.47
C GLY A 117 -12.15 -32.12 -32.52
N LEU A 118 -13.07 -31.55 -33.32
CA LEU A 118 -13.28 -30.10 -33.44
C LEU A 118 -13.80 -29.49 -32.14
N ALA A 119 -14.75 -30.15 -31.47
CA ALA A 119 -15.26 -29.69 -30.18
C ALA A 119 -14.18 -29.74 -29.08
N ASN A 120 -13.32 -30.77 -29.09
CA ASN A 120 -12.18 -30.87 -28.16
C ASN A 120 -11.12 -29.81 -28.44
N LEU A 121 -10.78 -29.57 -29.71
CA LEU A 121 -9.85 -28.50 -30.09
C LEU A 121 -10.42 -27.14 -29.70
N GLY A 122 -11.71 -26.86 -29.94
CA GLY A 122 -12.35 -25.62 -29.52
C GLY A 122 -12.24 -25.40 -28.01
N LEU A 123 -12.55 -26.42 -27.20
CA LEU A 123 -12.36 -26.36 -25.74
C LEU A 123 -10.91 -26.07 -25.34
N LEU A 124 -9.97 -26.82 -25.91
CA LEU A 124 -8.55 -26.70 -25.57
C LEU A 124 -8.00 -25.32 -25.93
N VAL A 125 -8.30 -24.85 -27.14
CA VAL A 125 -7.80 -23.56 -27.65
C VAL A 125 -8.43 -22.40 -26.90
N SER A 126 -9.74 -22.45 -26.61
CA SER A 126 -10.39 -21.44 -25.75
C SER A 126 -9.84 -21.44 -24.33
N PHE A 127 -9.55 -22.61 -23.76
CA PHE A 127 -8.96 -22.70 -22.43
C PHE A 127 -7.55 -22.11 -22.40
N ILE A 128 -6.70 -22.49 -23.34
CA ILE A 128 -5.34 -21.92 -23.46
C ILE A 128 -5.42 -20.40 -23.64
N ALA A 129 -6.20 -19.92 -24.61
CA ALA A 129 -6.38 -18.48 -24.84
C ALA A 129 -6.91 -17.76 -23.59
N PHE A 130 -7.81 -18.40 -22.83
CA PHE A 130 -8.38 -17.81 -21.63
C PHE A 130 -7.32 -17.50 -20.55
N PHE A 131 -6.30 -18.35 -20.42
CA PHE A 131 -5.21 -18.15 -19.46
C PHE A 131 -4.01 -17.38 -20.05
N THR A 132 -3.70 -17.54 -21.35
CA THR A 132 -2.49 -16.94 -21.94
C THR A 132 -2.71 -15.51 -22.45
N THR A 133 -3.90 -15.19 -22.99
CA THR A 133 -4.19 -13.87 -23.55
C THR A 133 -4.16 -12.74 -22.51
N PRO A 134 -4.69 -12.87 -21.28
CA PRO A 134 -4.52 -11.84 -20.25
C PRO A 134 -3.06 -11.61 -19.89
N ILE A 135 -2.27 -12.69 -19.71
CA ILE A 135 -0.84 -12.59 -19.39
C ILE A 135 -0.09 -11.85 -20.50
N PHE A 136 -0.43 -12.11 -21.77
CA PHE A 136 0.21 -11.45 -22.90
C PHE A 136 -0.25 -10.00 -23.10
N LEU A 137 -1.53 -9.69 -22.92
CA LEU A 137 -2.04 -8.31 -22.95
C LEU A 137 -1.46 -7.49 -21.79
N MET A 138 -1.33 -8.10 -20.62
CA MET A 138 -0.64 -7.53 -19.47
C MET A 138 0.83 -7.28 -19.80
N PHE A 139 1.54 -8.22 -20.43
CA PHE A 139 2.92 -8.02 -20.89
C PHE A 139 3.05 -6.89 -21.92
N ILE A 140 2.08 -6.73 -22.83
CA ILE A 140 2.06 -5.61 -23.78
C ILE A 140 1.74 -4.29 -23.08
N LEU A 141 0.86 -4.26 -22.08
CA LEU A 141 0.59 -3.06 -21.29
C LEU A 141 1.80 -2.65 -20.44
N ILE A 142 2.51 -3.63 -19.89
CA ILE A 142 3.76 -3.42 -19.14
C ILE A 142 4.87 -2.89 -20.06
N THR A 143 5.15 -3.58 -21.17
CA THR A 143 6.22 -3.16 -22.10
C THR A 143 5.84 -1.95 -22.95
N GLY A 144 4.54 -1.75 -23.20
CA GLY A 144 4.00 -0.59 -23.91
C GLY A 144 3.90 0.65 -23.02
N GLY A 145 3.62 0.50 -21.72
CA GLY A 145 3.63 1.60 -20.75
C GLY A 145 5.00 2.24 -20.63
N SER A 146 6.06 1.42 -20.54
CA SER A 146 7.45 1.89 -20.55
C SER A 146 7.91 2.48 -21.89
N PHE A 147 7.18 2.28 -22.98
CA PHE A 147 7.49 2.83 -24.31
C PHE A 147 6.79 4.16 -24.58
N TRP A 148 5.72 4.49 -23.83
CA TRP A 148 4.98 5.75 -23.96
C TRP A 148 5.52 6.85 -23.05
N SER A 149 6.22 6.50 -21.97
CA SER A 149 7.03 7.43 -21.18
C SER A 149 8.45 7.44 -21.75
N SER A 150 8.69 8.22 -22.80
CA SER A 150 10.07 8.68 -23.04
C SER A 150 10.33 9.74 -21.96
N PRO A 151 11.25 9.52 -21.00
CA PRO A 151 11.70 10.62 -20.17
C PRO A 151 12.30 11.64 -21.14
N ASP A 152 11.81 12.86 -21.16
CA ASP A 152 12.57 13.94 -21.76
C ASP A 152 13.88 13.98 -20.99
N SER A 153 14.95 13.47 -21.59
CA SER A 153 16.23 13.34 -20.92
C SER A 153 16.80 14.74 -20.77
N TYR A 154 16.88 15.22 -19.52
CA TYR A 154 17.54 16.46 -19.17
C TYR A 154 18.93 16.53 -19.83
N ALA A 155 19.19 17.63 -20.55
CA ALA A 155 20.37 17.77 -21.39
C ALA A 155 21.66 18.16 -20.64
N GLY A 156 21.63 18.27 -19.30
CA GLY A 156 22.81 18.52 -18.47
C GLY A 156 23.24 20.00 -18.35
N ASP A 157 22.96 20.81 -19.37
CA ASP A 157 23.53 22.17 -19.52
C ASP A 157 22.52 23.34 -19.33
N SER A 158 21.27 23.08 -18.93
CA SER A 158 20.21 24.10 -18.82
C SER A 158 19.69 24.25 -17.40
N ASP A 159 19.45 25.47 -16.93
CA ASP A 159 18.71 25.70 -15.67
C ASP A 159 17.43 24.87 -15.61
N ARG A 160 17.06 24.41 -14.42
CA ARG A 160 15.87 23.58 -14.20
C ARG A 160 15.05 24.03 -13.02
N ILE A 161 13.76 23.75 -13.11
CA ILE A 161 12.80 23.85 -12.02
C ILE A 161 12.45 22.44 -11.58
N VAL A 162 12.73 22.13 -10.31
CA VAL A 162 12.33 20.85 -9.72
C VAL A 162 10.83 20.88 -9.45
N HIS A 163 10.10 19.86 -9.92
CA HIS A 163 8.70 19.71 -9.62
C HIS A 163 8.47 18.54 -8.67
N LEU A 164 8.04 18.85 -7.44
CA LEU A 164 7.62 17.86 -6.45
C LEU A 164 6.10 17.72 -6.47
N HIS A 165 5.63 16.57 -6.95
CA HIS A 165 4.22 16.21 -6.91
C HIS A 165 3.93 15.31 -5.71
N LEU A 166 3.29 15.87 -4.69
CA LEU A 166 3.01 15.20 -3.42
C LEU A 166 1.62 14.56 -3.43
N SER A 167 1.56 13.23 -3.37
CA SER A 167 0.31 12.49 -3.35
C SER A 167 0.46 11.14 -2.65
N GLY A 168 -0.65 10.55 -2.18
CA GLY A 168 -0.62 9.23 -1.54
C GLY A 168 -0.24 9.28 -0.07
N LEU A 169 0.24 8.17 0.48
CA LEU A 169 0.67 8.09 1.89
C LEU A 169 2.18 8.33 1.99
N VAL A 170 2.62 9.00 3.04
CA VAL A 170 4.03 9.13 3.37
C VAL A 170 4.40 8.05 4.39
N ALA A 171 5.37 7.21 4.04
CA ALA A 171 5.91 6.18 4.92
C ALA A 171 7.31 6.56 5.40
N ASP A 172 7.63 6.18 6.64
CA ASP A 172 8.98 6.33 7.17
C ASP A 172 9.92 5.26 6.60
N SER A 173 9.47 4.00 6.52
CA SER A 173 10.27 2.93 5.92
C SER A 173 10.15 2.90 4.39
N PRO A 174 11.22 2.48 3.67
CA PRO A 174 11.15 2.30 2.22
C PRO A 174 10.08 1.26 1.87
N SER A 175 9.14 1.63 0.99
CA SER A 175 8.08 0.74 0.55
C SER A 175 8.62 -0.30 -0.46
N VAL A 176 8.14 -1.54 -0.37
CA VAL A 176 8.47 -2.60 -1.34
C VAL A 176 7.49 -2.48 -2.50
N ASP A 177 7.99 -2.21 -3.71
CA ASP A 177 7.15 -2.18 -4.90
C ASP A 177 6.51 -3.56 -5.09
N THR A 178 5.19 -3.63 -4.97
CA THR A 178 4.46 -4.87 -5.22
C THR A 178 4.18 -4.94 -6.72
N PHE A 179 4.42 -6.11 -7.32
CA PHE A 179 4.35 -6.48 -8.76
C PHE A 179 3.19 -5.93 -9.62
N PHE A 180 2.22 -5.22 -9.04
CA PHE A 180 1.10 -4.62 -9.74
C PHE A 180 0.78 -3.16 -9.35
N GLY A 181 1.53 -2.49 -8.46
CA GLY A 181 1.13 -1.18 -7.94
C GLY A 181 -0.23 -1.20 -7.19
N PHE A 182 -0.66 -2.37 -6.73
CA PHE A 182 -1.87 -2.52 -5.89
C PHE A 182 -1.57 -2.33 -4.40
N GLY A 183 -0.31 -2.40 -3.99
CA GLY A 183 0.13 -1.72 -2.77
C GLY A 183 0.19 -0.24 -3.11
N GLY A 184 -0.53 0.60 -2.35
CA GLY A 184 -0.54 2.05 -2.60
C GLY A 184 0.90 2.55 -2.75
N LEU A 185 1.13 3.43 -3.72
CA LEU A 185 2.40 4.14 -3.84
C LEU A 185 2.58 4.95 -2.56
N SER A 186 3.34 4.43 -1.61
CA SER A 186 3.77 5.19 -0.44
C SER A 186 5.07 5.89 -0.79
N MET A 187 5.06 7.22 -0.67
CA MET A 187 6.27 8.03 -0.82
C MET A 187 7.17 7.80 0.39
N SER A 188 8.48 7.69 0.17
CA SER A 188 9.45 7.63 1.26
C SER A 188 9.69 9.03 1.80
N LEU A 189 9.48 9.26 3.10
CA LEU A 189 9.77 10.55 3.72
C LEU A 189 11.24 10.94 3.52
N SER A 190 12.15 10.00 3.80
CA SER A 190 13.60 10.23 3.67
C SER A 190 13.97 10.62 2.23
N GLY A 191 13.48 9.87 1.23
CA GLY A 191 13.76 10.18 -0.18
C GLY A 191 13.21 11.52 -0.63
N LEU A 192 12.09 11.98 -0.05
CA LEU A 192 11.56 13.32 -0.33
C LEU A 192 12.42 14.42 0.32
N VAL A 193 12.85 14.24 1.57
CA VAL A 193 13.75 15.17 2.26
C VAL A 193 15.10 15.23 1.54
N ASP A 194 15.70 14.09 1.23
CA ASP A 194 16.95 13.98 0.48
C ASP A 194 16.84 14.70 -0.88
N ALA A 195 15.73 14.52 -1.60
CA ALA A 195 15.50 15.20 -2.89
C ALA A 195 15.40 16.73 -2.75
N ILE A 196 14.88 17.24 -1.62
CA ILE A 196 14.81 18.68 -1.34
C ILE A 196 16.22 19.21 -1.01
N GLU A 197 16.99 18.50 -0.20
CA GLU A 197 18.37 18.85 0.16
C GLU A 197 19.32 18.78 -1.05
N ASP A 198 19.18 17.77 -1.91
CA ASP A 198 19.91 17.67 -3.17
C ASP A 198 19.57 18.83 -4.11
N ALA A 199 18.30 19.23 -4.17
CA ALA A 199 17.87 20.38 -4.97
C ALA A 199 18.40 21.70 -4.40
N GLU A 200 18.57 21.79 -3.09
CA GLU A 200 19.16 22.95 -2.41
C GLU A 200 20.63 23.13 -2.82
N HIS A 201 21.40 22.05 -2.92
CA HIS A 201 22.82 22.07 -3.30
C HIS A 201 23.10 22.03 -4.82
N ASP A 202 22.12 21.70 -5.66
CA ASP A 202 22.30 21.67 -7.12
C ASP A 202 22.22 23.09 -7.72
N ASP A 203 23.35 23.61 -8.21
CA ASP A 203 23.45 24.93 -8.86
C ASP A 203 22.58 25.06 -10.13
N SER A 204 22.22 23.95 -10.78
CA SER A 204 21.33 23.98 -11.95
C SER A 204 19.85 24.14 -11.57
N VAL A 205 19.49 23.92 -10.30
CA VAL A 205 18.13 24.12 -9.81
C VAL A 205 17.93 25.59 -9.45
N VAL A 206 17.08 26.28 -10.21
CA VAL A 206 16.81 27.72 -10.01
C VAL A 206 15.53 28.00 -9.22
N ALA A 207 14.61 27.05 -9.15
CA ALA A 207 13.38 27.13 -8.36
C ALA A 207 12.78 25.75 -8.12
N MET A 208 11.84 25.67 -7.16
CA MET A 208 11.03 24.49 -6.92
C MET A 208 9.54 24.80 -7.13
N VAL A 209 8.83 23.89 -7.79
CA VAL A 209 7.38 23.88 -7.86
C VAL A 209 6.85 22.71 -7.04
N ILE A 210 5.91 22.98 -6.15
CA ILE A 210 5.22 21.96 -5.35
C ILE A 210 3.76 21.93 -5.80
N THR A 211 3.30 20.75 -6.20
CA THR A 211 1.87 20.46 -6.35
C THR A 211 1.47 19.37 -5.39
N MET A 212 0.25 19.43 -4.87
CA MET A 212 -0.22 18.44 -3.92
C MET A 212 -1.70 18.15 -4.12
N ASP A 213 -2.00 16.87 -4.17
CA ASP A 213 -3.35 16.33 -4.28
C ASP A 213 -3.82 15.83 -2.90
N ALA A 214 -3.98 14.51 -2.76
CA ALA A 214 -4.37 13.87 -1.51
C ALA A 214 -3.14 13.24 -0.83
N LEU A 215 -2.33 14.07 -0.16
CA LEU A 215 -1.21 13.59 0.65
C LEU A 215 -1.69 13.25 2.07
N GLY A 216 -1.45 12.01 2.51
CA GLY A 216 -1.64 11.55 3.88
C GLY A 216 -0.29 11.47 4.59
N ALA A 217 -0.02 12.45 5.45
CA ALA A 217 1.16 12.50 6.30
C ALA A 217 0.76 12.94 7.71
N SER A 218 1.53 12.54 8.72
CA SER A 218 1.40 13.07 10.08
C SER A 218 1.94 14.50 10.16
N LEU A 219 1.57 15.24 11.21
CA LEU A 219 2.07 16.60 11.41
C LEU A 219 3.60 16.62 11.63
N ALA A 220 4.17 15.60 12.27
CA ALA A 220 5.61 15.46 12.44
C ALA A 220 6.32 15.29 11.10
N GLN A 221 5.77 14.46 10.20
CA GLN A 221 6.30 14.30 8.85
C GLN A 221 6.20 15.61 8.06
N PHE A 222 5.12 16.38 8.24
CA PHE A 222 5.03 17.74 7.69
C PHE A 222 6.11 18.66 8.25
N GLU A 223 6.43 18.59 9.55
CA GLU A 223 7.51 19.38 10.15
C GLU A 223 8.89 19.03 9.56
N GLU A 224 9.19 17.74 9.32
CA GLU A 224 10.45 17.32 8.68
C GLU A 224 10.57 17.84 7.25
N MET A 225 9.52 17.66 6.44
CA MET A 225 9.50 18.21 5.07
C MET A 225 9.57 19.74 5.07
N TYR A 226 8.89 20.38 6.02
CA TYR A 226 8.87 21.83 6.16
C TYR A 226 10.26 22.38 6.50
N ALA A 227 11.02 21.72 7.38
CA ALA A 227 12.39 22.10 7.71
C ALA A 227 13.33 22.05 6.49
N ALA A 228 13.26 20.98 5.69
CA ALA A 228 14.03 20.87 4.45
C ALA A 228 13.66 21.97 3.44
N LEU A 229 12.38 22.29 3.32
CA LEU A 229 11.91 23.37 2.45
C LEU A 229 12.33 24.77 2.96
N GLU A 230 12.43 24.97 4.28
CA GLU A 230 12.98 26.21 4.83
C GLU A 230 14.45 26.39 4.44
N LEU A 231 15.28 25.34 4.54
CA LEU A 231 16.67 25.39 4.09
C LEU A 231 16.77 25.68 2.59
N PHE A 232 15.97 25.00 1.76
CA PHE A 232 15.89 25.28 0.32
C PHE A 232 15.55 26.75 0.06
N LYS A 233 14.59 27.31 0.78
CA LYS A 233 14.21 28.73 0.67
C LYS A 233 15.32 29.67 1.13
N GLU A 234 16.03 29.33 2.20
CA GLU A 234 17.16 30.12 2.73
C GLU A 234 18.37 30.16 1.78
N SER A 235 18.54 29.16 0.92
CA SER A 235 19.52 29.18 -0.18
C SER A 235 19.26 30.28 -1.22
N GLY A 236 18.10 30.94 -1.15
CA GLY A 236 17.68 32.02 -2.04
C GLY A 236 16.88 31.56 -3.26
N LYS A 237 16.64 30.25 -3.39
CA LYS A 237 15.82 29.65 -4.47
C LYS A 237 14.32 29.74 -4.10
N PRO A 238 13.46 30.29 -4.98
CA PRO A 238 12.02 30.42 -4.70
C PRO A 238 11.29 29.07 -4.76
N ILE A 239 10.26 28.95 -3.92
CA ILE A 239 9.33 27.82 -3.87
C ILE A 239 7.95 28.30 -4.31
N TYR A 240 7.49 27.81 -5.46
CA TYR A 240 6.15 28.06 -5.98
C TYR A 240 5.25 26.89 -5.61
N LEU A 241 4.21 27.15 -4.85
CA LEU A 241 3.20 26.16 -4.54
C LEU A 241 1.96 26.40 -5.39
N HIS A 242 1.48 25.35 -6.06
CA HIS A 242 0.22 25.38 -6.79
C HIS A 242 -0.72 24.32 -6.24
N SER A 243 -1.93 24.76 -5.86
CA SER A 243 -2.99 23.84 -5.45
C SER A 243 -4.25 24.07 -6.27
N GLU A 244 -4.73 23.00 -6.88
CA GLU A 244 -6.07 22.90 -7.46
C GLU A 244 -7.10 22.36 -6.46
N SER A 245 -6.64 21.93 -5.27
CA SER A 245 -7.49 21.29 -4.28
C SER A 245 -8.53 22.26 -3.73
N ALA A 246 -9.79 21.87 -3.81
CA ALA A 246 -10.93 22.65 -3.32
C ALA A 246 -11.03 22.71 -1.78
N SER A 247 -10.09 22.10 -1.03
CA SER A 247 -10.11 22.08 0.43
C SER A 247 -8.72 21.82 1.03
N ILE A 248 -7.93 22.88 1.14
CA ILE A 248 -6.67 22.86 1.90
C ILE A 248 -7.00 23.04 3.38
N SER A 249 -6.68 22.05 4.23
CA SER A 249 -6.92 22.12 5.68
C SER A 249 -5.96 23.10 6.37
N THR A 250 -6.23 23.47 7.62
CA THR A 250 -5.32 24.29 8.44
C THR A 250 -3.92 23.67 8.56
N VAL A 251 -3.82 22.36 8.76
CA VAL A 251 -2.53 21.64 8.79
C VAL A 251 -1.84 21.67 7.44
N GLY A 252 -2.57 21.40 6.35
CA GLY A 252 -2.01 21.46 5.00
C GLY A 252 -1.52 22.87 4.65
N TYR A 253 -2.25 23.91 5.08
CA TYR A 253 -1.85 25.30 4.91
C TYR A 253 -0.59 25.65 5.71
N ALA A 254 -0.43 25.12 6.92
CA ALA A 254 0.78 25.32 7.72
C ALA A 254 2.03 24.70 7.08
N PHE A 255 1.89 23.57 6.40
CA PHE A 255 2.96 23.03 5.57
C PHE A 255 3.23 23.94 4.35
N TYR A 256 2.17 24.38 3.65
CA TYR A 256 2.31 25.23 2.47
C TYR A 256 2.82 26.63 2.73
N SER A 257 2.72 27.12 3.96
CA SER A 257 3.12 28.48 4.30
C SER A 257 4.61 28.72 4.05
N VAL A 258 5.44 27.66 4.02
CA VAL A 258 6.86 27.74 3.66
C VAL A 258 7.10 28.36 2.29
N ALA A 259 6.18 28.14 1.34
CA ALA A 259 6.31 28.58 -0.04
C ALA A 259 6.50 30.10 -0.16
N THR A 260 7.43 30.52 -1.03
CA THR A 260 7.63 31.95 -1.32
C THR A 260 6.48 32.52 -2.14
N HIS A 261 5.89 31.68 -3.01
CA HIS A 261 4.72 32.03 -3.82
C HIS A 261 3.67 30.95 -3.73
N PHE A 262 2.64 31.18 -2.92
CA PHE A 262 1.47 30.34 -2.85
C PHE A 262 0.43 30.81 -3.88
N ASN A 263 0.26 30.00 -4.92
CA ASN A 263 -0.79 30.12 -5.90
C ASN A 263 -1.97 29.17 -5.59
N LEU A 264 -3.18 29.74 -5.55
CA LEU A 264 -4.42 28.97 -5.40
C LEU A 264 -5.30 29.16 -6.64
N VAL A 265 -5.79 28.07 -7.23
CA VAL A 265 -6.63 28.15 -8.43
C VAL A 265 -7.88 29.03 -8.17
N PRO A 266 -8.33 29.84 -9.16
CA PRO A 266 -9.57 30.59 -9.00
C PRO A 266 -10.73 29.70 -8.59
N THR A 267 -11.61 30.18 -7.69
CA THR A 267 -12.76 29.47 -7.10
C THR A 267 -12.45 28.39 -6.06
N ALA A 268 -11.19 28.05 -5.80
CA ALA A 268 -10.85 27.16 -4.68
C ALA A 268 -11.10 27.81 -3.32
N ILE A 269 -11.22 26.95 -2.30
CA ILE A 269 -11.48 27.33 -0.92
C ILE A 269 -10.29 26.92 -0.07
N LEU A 270 -9.79 27.86 0.73
CA LEU A 270 -8.82 27.63 1.78
C LEU A 270 -9.57 27.41 3.11
N ASN A 271 -9.54 26.18 3.61
CA ASN A 271 -10.15 25.79 4.89
C ASN A 271 -9.18 26.00 6.06
N LEU A 272 -8.74 27.24 6.22
CA LEU A 272 -8.02 27.69 7.41
C LEU A 272 -9.04 27.93 8.54
N THR A 273 -9.49 26.85 9.18
CA THR A 273 -10.60 26.85 10.16
C THR A 273 -10.24 26.26 11.53
N GLY A 274 -8.97 25.94 11.76
CA GLY A 274 -8.45 25.46 13.03
C GLY A 274 -8.33 23.94 13.08
N MET A 275 -8.22 23.41 14.30
CA MET A 275 -8.15 21.97 14.54
C MET A 275 -9.42 21.47 15.22
N TYR A 276 -9.88 20.30 14.79
CA TYR A 276 -11.03 19.61 15.34
C TYR A 276 -10.68 18.14 15.55
N SER A 277 -11.05 17.60 16.70
CA SER A 277 -10.87 16.19 17.04
C SER A 277 -12.15 15.66 17.66
N GLU A 278 -12.55 14.47 17.24
CA GLU A 278 -13.62 13.72 17.86
C GLU A 278 -13.19 12.27 18.09
N SER A 279 -13.59 11.70 19.22
CA SER A 279 -13.35 10.29 19.52
C SER A 279 -14.66 9.51 19.43
N MET A 280 -14.58 8.32 18.83
CA MET A 280 -15.71 7.40 18.77
C MET A 280 -15.82 6.58 20.06
N TYR A 281 -17.04 6.44 20.57
CA TYR A 281 -17.36 5.57 21.70
C TYR A 281 -18.39 4.53 21.28
N LEU A 282 -17.97 3.26 21.35
CA LEU A 282 -18.65 2.09 20.80
C LEU A 282 -19.41 1.27 21.84
N LYS A 283 -19.21 1.52 23.14
CA LYS A 283 -19.77 0.70 24.24
C LYS A 283 -21.25 0.36 24.03
N ASP A 284 -22.12 1.37 23.95
CA ASP A 284 -23.57 1.16 23.80
C ASP A 284 -23.94 0.55 22.43
N GLY A 285 -23.09 0.72 21.40
CA GLY A 285 -23.26 0.07 20.10
C GLY A 285 -22.94 -1.42 20.15
N LEU A 286 -21.84 -1.78 20.82
CA LEU A 286 -21.43 -3.16 21.06
C LEU A 286 -22.42 -3.91 21.95
N GLU A 287 -22.92 -3.27 23.01
CA GLU A 287 -23.90 -3.87 23.92
C GLU A 287 -25.20 -4.26 23.20
N LYS A 288 -25.61 -3.52 22.17
CA LYS A 288 -26.81 -3.82 21.36
C LYS A 288 -26.71 -5.09 20.53
N ILE A 289 -25.49 -5.57 20.26
CA ILE A 289 -25.24 -6.82 19.52
C ILE A 289 -24.71 -7.91 20.45
N GLY A 290 -24.89 -7.74 21.78
CA GLY A 290 -24.44 -8.70 22.78
C GLY A 290 -22.92 -8.81 22.91
N VAL A 291 -22.17 -7.77 22.50
CA VAL A 291 -20.72 -7.69 22.66
C VAL A 291 -20.38 -6.75 23.82
N ALA A 292 -19.48 -7.16 24.69
CA ALA A 292 -18.99 -6.32 25.79
C ALA A 292 -17.45 -6.33 25.83
N ALA A 293 -16.85 -5.23 26.22
CA ALA A 293 -15.42 -5.18 26.50
C ALA A 293 -15.17 -5.45 27.99
N ASP A 294 -14.12 -6.21 28.29
CA ASP A 294 -13.60 -6.40 29.63
C ASP A 294 -12.12 -6.01 29.66
N VAL A 295 -11.89 -4.71 29.83
CA VAL A 295 -10.58 -4.08 29.77
C VAL A 295 -10.14 -3.61 31.15
N VAL A 296 -8.87 -3.85 31.45
CA VAL A 296 -8.13 -3.31 32.60
C VAL A 296 -7.09 -2.33 32.05
N HIS A 297 -6.89 -1.22 32.75
CA HIS A 297 -5.79 -0.28 32.48
C HIS A 297 -5.10 0.09 33.77
N ILE A 298 -3.82 0.44 33.69
CA ILE A 298 -3.02 1.01 34.77
C ILE A 298 -2.62 2.42 34.35
N GLY A 299 -3.09 3.40 35.11
CA GLY A 299 -2.90 4.82 34.86
C GLY A 299 -4.17 5.52 34.40
N ASP A 300 -4.50 6.65 35.03
CA ASP A 300 -5.74 7.40 34.80
C ASP A 300 -5.84 7.98 33.38
N TYR A 301 -4.70 8.27 32.75
CA TYR A 301 -4.64 8.80 31.39
C TYR A 301 -4.53 7.71 30.32
N LYS A 302 -4.47 6.41 30.69
CA LYS A 302 -4.39 5.31 29.73
C LYS A 302 -5.78 5.02 29.11
N SER A 303 -6.19 5.89 28.20
CA SER A 303 -7.57 5.97 27.68
C SER A 303 -7.90 5.01 26.53
N ALA A 304 -6.95 4.22 26.01
CA ALA A 304 -7.16 3.36 24.84
C ALA A 304 -8.35 2.40 24.97
N GLY A 305 -8.66 1.92 26.19
CA GLY A 305 -9.81 1.07 26.46
C GLY A 305 -11.16 1.81 26.53
N GLU A 306 -11.16 3.13 26.70
CA GLU A 306 -12.37 3.90 26.96
C GLU A 306 -13.35 3.89 25.79
N MET A 307 -12.85 3.87 24.55
CA MET A 307 -13.68 3.81 23.34
C MET A 307 -14.67 2.62 23.36
N VAL A 308 -14.31 1.50 23.99
CA VAL A 308 -15.18 0.32 24.07
C VAL A 308 -15.80 0.10 25.46
N MET A 309 -15.33 0.83 26.48
CA MET A 309 -15.78 0.70 27.87
C MET A 309 -16.69 1.85 28.34
N ARG A 310 -16.78 2.95 27.59
CA ARG A 310 -17.48 4.19 27.98
C ARG A 310 -18.28 4.77 26.80
N ASN A 311 -19.12 5.78 27.10
CA ASN A 311 -19.89 6.56 26.11
C ASN A 311 -19.33 7.97 25.89
N GLY A 312 -18.16 8.24 26.46
CA GLY A 312 -17.50 9.53 26.45
C GLY A 312 -16.20 9.46 27.27
N PRO A 313 -15.31 10.45 27.15
CA PRO A 313 -14.02 10.44 27.81
C PRO A 313 -14.18 10.45 29.33
N SER A 314 -13.23 9.86 30.04
CA SER A 314 -13.00 10.20 31.44
C SER A 314 -12.44 11.64 31.56
N PRO A 315 -12.56 12.28 32.75
CA PRO A 315 -11.96 13.60 32.95
C PRO A 315 -10.45 13.66 32.66
N ALA A 316 -9.72 12.59 32.96
CA ALA A 316 -8.29 12.50 32.67
C ALA A 316 -8.02 12.39 31.15
N ALA A 317 -8.80 11.57 30.43
CA ALA A 317 -8.70 11.48 28.98
C ALA A 317 -9.03 12.81 28.29
N GLU A 318 -10.07 13.51 28.77
CA GLU A 318 -10.46 14.85 28.28
C GLU A 318 -9.35 15.89 28.53
N GLU A 319 -8.76 15.90 29.72
CA GLU A 319 -7.63 16.79 30.03
C GLU A 319 -6.43 16.52 29.12
N ALA A 320 -6.01 15.26 28.97
CA ALA A 320 -4.87 14.91 28.13
C ALA A 320 -5.11 15.24 26.65
N GLN A 321 -6.31 14.97 26.14
CA GLN A 321 -6.67 15.28 24.75
C GLN A 321 -6.61 16.79 24.50
N ASN A 322 -7.19 17.61 25.38
CA ASN A 322 -7.18 19.06 25.21
C ASN A 322 -5.76 19.63 25.32
N TRP A 323 -4.97 19.17 26.30
CA TRP A 323 -3.59 19.64 26.45
C TRP A 323 -2.69 19.30 25.25
N MET A 324 -2.88 18.11 24.65
CA MET A 324 -2.21 17.72 23.41
C MET A 324 -2.66 18.59 22.24
N LEU A 325 -3.98 18.81 22.08
CA LEU A 325 -4.53 19.65 21.01
C LEU A 325 -4.07 21.09 21.10
N ASP A 326 -3.99 21.67 22.30
CA ASP A 326 -3.47 23.02 22.53
C ASP A 326 -2.03 23.11 22.01
N SER A 327 -1.17 22.14 22.34
CA SER A 327 0.22 22.15 21.84
C SER A 327 0.32 21.96 20.33
N LEU A 328 -0.49 21.09 19.72
CA LEU A 328 -0.48 20.89 18.26
C LEU A 328 -0.99 22.14 17.53
N TYR A 329 -2.04 22.78 18.06
CA TYR A 329 -2.58 24.01 17.51
C TYR A 329 -1.56 25.14 17.55
N GLU A 330 -0.84 25.29 18.67
CA GLU A 330 0.21 26.28 18.81
C GLU A 330 1.40 26.02 17.87
N SER A 331 1.80 24.76 17.64
CA SER A 331 2.80 24.44 16.61
C SER A 331 2.35 24.87 15.20
N VAL A 332 1.08 24.63 14.85
CA VAL A 332 0.53 25.06 13.55
C VAL A 332 0.48 26.60 13.44
N VAL A 333 0.08 27.29 14.51
CA VAL A 333 0.09 28.75 14.56
C VAL A 333 1.50 29.30 14.38
N ASP A 334 2.48 28.71 15.07
CA ASP A 334 3.89 29.08 15.00
C ASP A 334 4.46 28.90 13.58
N MET A 335 4.16 27.78 12.92
CA MET A 335 4.59 27.55 11.53
C MET A 335 4.06 28.65 10.61
N ILE A 336 2.74 28.90 10.61
CA ILE A 336 2.12 29.92 9.74
C ILE A 336 2.67 31.33 10.04
N ALA A 337 2.81 31.67 11.32
CA ALA A 337 3.30 32.97 11.77
C ALA A 337 4.70 33.25 11.22
N ARG A 338 5.61 32.27 11.34
CA ARG A 338 6.99 32.38 10.88
C ARG A 338 7.09 32.48 9.36
N SER A 339 6.33 31.69 8.61
CA SER A 339 6.50 31.67 7.14
C SER A 339 5.86 32.85 6.42
N ARG A 340 4.77 33.41 6.95
CA ARG A 340 3.93 34.43 6.27
C ARG A 340 3.99 35.82 6.91
N ASP A 341 4.91 36.04 7.84
CA ASP A 341 5.13 37.33 8.53
C ASP A 341 3.87 37.84 9.25
N PHE A 342 3.16 36.92 9.93
CA PHE A 342 2.05 37.24 10.82
C PHE A 342 2.48 37.07 12.27
N THR A 343 1.88 37.82 13.18
CA THR A 343 1.93 37.51 14.61
C THR A 343 1.03 36.31 14.92
N ALA A 344 1.33 35.55 15.98
CA ALA A 344 0.49 34.42 16.40
C ALA A 344 -0.98 34.82 16.64
N ASP A 345 -1.23 36.01 17.20
CA ASP A 345 -2.60 36.52 17.41
C ASP A 345 -3.32 36.82 16.09
N GLU A 346 -2.61 37.33 15.09
CA GLU A 346 -3.16 37.51 13.74
C GLU A 346 -3.50 36.18 13.08
N VAL A 347 -2.63 35.16 13.23
CA VAL A 347 -2.92 33.81 12.72
C VAL A 347 -4.16 33.22 13.38
N ARG A 348 -4.31 33.32 14.71
CA ARG A 348 -5.51 32.86 15.40
C ARG A 348 -6.77 33.60 14.91
N ALA A 349 -6.69 34.91 14.74
CA ALA A 349 -7.80 35.69 14.19
C ALA A 349 -8.14 35.31 12.73
N LEU A 350 -7.12 34.98 11.92
CA LEU A 350 -7.31 34.48 10.56
C LEU A 350 -7.99 33.10 10.56
N ILE A 351 -7.61 32.21 11.48
CA ILE A 351 -8.23 30.91 11.66
C ILE A 351 -9.71 31.06 12.07
N ASP A 352 -10.02 31.92 13.03
CA ASP A 352 -11.39 32.16 13.51
C ASP A 352 -12.32 32.78 12.43
N ALA A 353 -11.74 33.49 11.45
CA ALA A 353 -12.48 34.13 10.37
C ALA A 353 -12.61 33.25 9.11
N GLY A 354 -11.97 32.08 9.07
CA GLY A 354 -12.11 31.13 7.97
C GLY A 354 -13.51 30.50 7.88
N PRO A 355 -13.81 29.78 6.79
CA PRO A 355 -12.95 29.52 5.62
C PRO A 355 -12.90 30.70 4.64
N TYR A 356 -11.92 30.67 3.73
CA TYR A 356 -11.69 31.74 2.74
C TYR A 356 -11.89 31.24 1.31
N THR A 357 -12.61 32.00 0.49
CA THR A 357 -12.47 31.89 -0.98
C THR A 357 -11.08 32.34 -1.41
N ASP A 358 -10.61 31.89 -2.56
CA ASP A 358 -9.37 32.35 -3.21
C ASP A 358 -9.21 33.89 -3.22
N ALA A 359 -10.29 34.63 -3.52
CA ALA A 359 -10.28 36.09 -3.50
C ALA A 359 -10.10 36.68 -2.10
N GLN A 360 -10.73 36.08 -1.08
CA GLN A 360 -10.59 36.51 0.31
C GLN A 360 -9.23 36.14 0.88
N ALA A 361 -8.72 34.94 0.59
CA ALA A 361 -7.40 34.47 1.00
C ALA A 361 -6.31 35.41 0.47
N LYS A 362 -6.38 35.79 -0.82
CA LYS A 362 -5.44 36.77 -1.41
C LYS A 362 -5.52 38.13 -0.72
N LYS A 363 -6.74 38.60 -0.43
CA LYS A 363 -6.94 39.88 0.26
C LYS A 363 -6.39 39.86 1.69
N ALA A 364 -6.46 38.71 2.36
CA ALA A 364 -5.95 38.49 3.71
C ALA A 364 -4.44 38.22 3.77
N GLY A 365 -3.75 38.13 2.62
CA GLY A 365 -2.32 37.81 2.57
C GLY A 365 -1.98 36.34 2.78
N LEU A 366 -2.99 35.45 2.80
CA LEU A 366 -2.79 34.01 2.98
C LEU A 366 -2.23 33.33 1.71
N ILE A 367 -2.46 33.93 0.54
CA ILE A 367 -1.92 33.47 -0.75
C ILE A 367 -1.42 34.65 -1.56
N ASP A 368 -0.54 34.40 -2.51
CA ASP A 368 0.12 35.43 -3.31
C ASP A 368 -0.57 35.63 -4.67
N SER A 369 -1.07 34.54 -5.26
CA SER A 369 -1.63 34.56 -6.61
C SER A 369 -2.85 33.67 -6.79
N ARG A 370 -3.56 33.93 -7.90
CA ARG A 370 -4.82 33.28 -8.28
C ARG A 370 -4.74 32.91 -9.76
N MET A 371 -3.92 31.92 -10.07
CA MET A 371 -3.55 31.50 -11.42
C MET A 371 -3.90 30.04 -11.64
N TYR A 372 -4.26 29.69 -12.88
CA TYR A 372 -4.29 28.31 -13.35
C TYR A 372 -2.85 27.79 -13.57
N MET A 373 -2.69 26.47 -13.70
CA MET A 373 -1.37 25.85 -13.89
C MET A 373 -0.66 26.33 -15.16
N ASP A 374 -1.39 26.52 -16.27
CA ASP A 374 -0.84 27.05 -17.52
C ASP A 374 -0.36 28.50 -17.37
N GLU A 375 -1.09 29.32 -16.62
CA GLU A 375 -0.70 30.69 -16.28
C GLU A 375 0.55 30.72 -15.38
N LEU A 376 0.65 29.80 -14.39
CA LEU A 376 1.85 29.67 -13.56
C LEU A 376 3.06 29.23 -14.38
N VAL A 377 2.91 28.22 -15.25
CA VAL A 377 4.00 27.77 -16.13
C VAL A 377 4.45 28.90 -17.07
N ALA A 378 3.51 29.67 -17.63
CA ALA A 378 3.86 30.83 -18.44
C ALA A 378 4.61 31.91 -17.64
N HIS A 379 4.21 32.15 -16.39
CA HIS A 379 4.91 33.07 -15.49
C HIS A 379 6.34 32.61 -15.19
N LEU A 380 6.54 31.33 -14.88
CA LEU A 380 7.86 30.76 -14.62
C LEU A 380 8.78 30.83 -15.85
N LYS A 381 8.23 30.66 -17.06
CA LYS A 381 8.99 30.84 -18.30
C LYS A 381 9.38 32.29 -18.58
N ASP A 382 8.52 33.23 -18.25
CA ASP A 382 8.84 34.67 -18.34
C ASP A 382 9.95 35.05 -17.34
N GLU A 383 9.94 34.45 -16.15
CA GLU A 383 10.90 34.72 -15.08
C GLU A 383 12.26 34.05 -15.29
N PHE A 384 12.28 32.76 -15.61
CA PHE A 384 13.51 31.93 -15.69
C PHE A 384 13.96 31.63 -17.13
N GLY A 385 13.16 32.00 -18.14
CA GLY A 385 13.46 31.81 -19.56
C GLY A 385 12.57 30.75 -20.24
N GLU A 386 12.28 30.97 -21.53
CA GLU A 386 11.37 30.12 -22.32
C GLU A 386 11.82 28.65 -22.47
N ASP A 387 13.14 28.43 -22.41
CA ASP A 387 13.79 27.13 -22.57
C ASP A 387 13.99 26.40 -21.22
N ILE A 388 13.47 26.93 -20.11
CA ILE A 388 13.60 26.31 -18.78
C ILE A 388 13.03 24.89 -18.75
N TYR A 389 13.78 23.96 -18.16
CA TYR A 389 13.36 22.57 -18.04
C TYR A 389 12.61 22.32 -16.72
N PHE A 390 11.46 21.65 -16.80
CA PHE A 390 10.70 21.22 -15.62
C PHE A 390 11.01 19.76 -15.33
N ASP A 391 11.76 19.51 -14.25
CA ASP A 391 12.15 18.17 -13.85
C ASP A 391 11.09 17.54 -12.95
N ASN A 392 10.23 16.71 -13.55
CA ASN A 392 9.17 15.99 -12.86
C ASN A 392 9.65 14.71 -12.16
N ASN A 393 10.91 14.31 -12.35
CA ASN A 393 11.46 13.06 -11.83
C ASN A 393 12.72 13.29 -10.98
N TYR A 394 12.95 14.53 -10.54
CA TYR A 394 14.13 14.88 -9.75
C TYR A 394 14.18 14.04 -8.47
N GLY A 395 15.32 13.40 -8.23
CA GLY A 395 15.54 12.55 -7.05
C GLY A 395 14.51 11.43 -6.87
N SER A 396 13.81 11.02 -7.94
CA SER A 396 12.67 10.10 -7.98
C SER A 396 12.23 9.58 -6.61
N ILE A 397 11.44 10.39 -5.91
CA ILE A 397 10.85 10.18 -4.56
C ILE A 397 9.98 8.91 -4.40
N TYR A 398 9.79 8.19 -5.51
CA TYR A 398 9.14 6.88 -5.62
C TYR A 398 10.15 5.73 -5.78
N GLU A 399 11.46 5.98 -5.64
CA GLU A 399 12.49 4.96 -5.90
C GLU A 399 12.42 3.80 -4.90
N THR A 400 12.17 2.65 -5.51
CA THR A 400 11.94 1.34 -4.92
C THR A 400 13.18 0.49 -5.08
N THR A 401 14.27 0.81 -4.39
CA THR A 401 15.35 -0.17 -4.15
C THR A 401 16.27 0.38 -3.09
N GLY A 402 16.62 -0.43 -2.09
CA GLY A 402 17.59 -0.11 -1.04
C GLY A 402 19.04 0.05 -1.54
N GLN A 403 19.25 0.79 -2.63
CA GLN A 403 20.48 1.55 -2.83
C GLN A 403 20.33 2.80 -1.98
N SER A 404 21.28 3.04 -1.08
CA SER A 404 21.35 4.30 -0.37
C SER A 404 21.40 5.41 -1.42
N THR A 405 20.33 6.19 -1.51
CA THR A 405 20.37 7.56 -2.04
C THR A 405 20.75 8.52 -0.92
N GLY A 406 21.52 8.06 0.08
CA GLY A 406 22.12 8.98 1.02
C GLY A 406 23.03 9.88 0.21
N SER A 407 22.66 11.16 0.06
CA SER A 407 23.49 12.37 0.16
C SER A 407 24.93 12.40 -0.40
N SER A 408 25.36 11.40 -1.17
CA SER A 408 26.77 11.09 -1.45
C SER A 408 27.10 11.01 -2.94
N ALA A 409 26.18 11.37 -3.83
CA ALA A 409 26.55 11.59 -5.24
C ALA A 409 27.46 12.83 -5.40
N TRP A 410 27.38 13.79 -4.47
CA TRP A 410 28.25 14.97 -4.42
C TRP A 410 29.62 14.69 -3.77
N TYR A 411 29.69 13.65 -2.93
CA TYR A 411 30.91 13.18 -2.26
C TYR A 411 31.43 11.91 -2.92
N ALA A 412 31.91 12.02 -4.16
CA ALA A 412 32.71 10.96 -4.81
C ALA A 412 34.15 10.85 -4.22
N GLY A 413 34.29 11.12 -2.93
CA GLY A 413 35.42 10.74 -2.07
C GLY A 413 35.06 9.45 -1.32
N GLY A 414 36.04 8.77 -0.71
CA GLY A 414 35.70 7.62 0.14
C GLY A 414 35.00 8.11 1.40
N VAL A 415 33.78 7.62 1.68
CA VAL A 415 33.09 7.88 2.95
C VAL A 415 33.93 7.37 4.13
N ASP A 416 33.95 8.12 5.23
CA ASP A 416 34.81 7.85 6.40
C ASP A 416 34.25 6.73 7.28
N GLY A 417 32.93 6.54 7.28
CA GLY A 417 32.24 5.55 8.09
C GLY A 417 30.78 5.31 7.68
N LYS A 418 30.06 4.53 8.49
CA LYS A 418 28.63 4.24 8.22
C LYS A 418 27.76 4.32 9.45
N ILE A 419 26.55 4.84 9.25
CA ILE A 419 25.49 4.86 10.27
C ILE A 419 24.42 3.82 9.90
N GLY A 420 24.13 2.90 10.81
CA GLY A 420 23.08 1.91 10.62
C GLY A 420 21.70 2.51 10.92
N LEU A 421 20.75 2.41 10.00
CA LEU A 421 19.37 2.87 10.20
C LEU A 421 18.42 1.68 10.36
N VAL A 422 17.74 1.60 11.50
CA VAL A 422 16.76 0.55 11.80
C VAL A 422 15.38 1.16 11.95
N PHE A 423 14.38 0.67 11.21
CA PHE A 423 13.00 1.12 11.31
C PHE A 423 12.18 0.25 12.28
N LEU A 424 11.44 0.90 13.17
CA LEU A 424 10.42 0.30 14.04
C LEU A 424 9.07 0.94 13.75
N GLU A 425 8.41 0.47 12.68
CA GLU A 425 7.16 1.04 12.19
C GLU A 425 5.96 0.14 12.52
N GLY A 426 4.87 0.78 12.99
CA GLY A 426 3.61 0.13 13.31
C GLY A 426 3.55 -0.50 14.70
N SER A 427 2.54 -1.34 14.93
CA SER A 427 2.34 -2.01 16.23
C SER A 427 3.42 -3.05 16.51
N ILE A 428 3.90 -3.09 17.75
CA ILE A 428 4.99 -4.00 18.17
C ILE A 428 4.43 -5.39 18.50
N TYR A 429 4.91 -6.40 17.78
CA TYR A 429 4.48 -7.80 17.94
C TYR A 429 5.64 -8.72 18.37
N PRO A 430 5.35 -9.79 19.12
CA PRO A 430 6.36 -10.80 19.43
C PRO A 430 6.67 -11.67 18.20
N GLY A 431 7.90 -12.18 18.13
CA GLY A 431 8.29 -13.17 17.11
C GLY A 431 8.95 -12.56 15.88
N TYR A 432 8.81 -13.20 14.72
CA TYR A 432 9.43 -12.78 13.46
C TYR A 432 8.36 -12.51 12.41
N GLY A 433 8.57 -11.45 11.63
CA GLY A 433 7.73 -11.09 10.49
C GLY A 433 8.56 -10.53 9.34
N GLN A 434 7.98 -10.54 8.15
CA GLN A 434 8.58 -9.99 6.91
C GLN A 434 8.41 -8.47 6.83
N ALA A 435 7.33 -7.93 7.38
CA ALA A 435 7.04 -6.49 7.45
C ALA A 435 6.47 -6.13 8.82
N GLY A 436 6.74 -4.93 9.32
CA GLY A 436 6.27 -4.41 10.61
C GLY A 436 7.19 -4.67 11.81
N ALA A 437 6.85 -4.06 12.96
CA ALA A 437 7.63 -4.05 14.20
C ALA A 437 7.63 -5.38 14.99
N PHE A 438 8.20 -6.45 14.43
CA PHE A 438 8.35 -7.74 15.11
C PHE A 438 9.64 -7.82 15.94
N SER A 439 9.53 -8.14 17.24
CA SER A 439 10.68 -8.08 18.16
C SER A 439 11.86 -8.96 17.79
N GLY A 440 11.62 -10.14 17.23
CA GLY A 440 12.67 -11.03 16.73
C GLY A 440 13.37 -10.46 15.51
N THR A 441 12.62 -9.86 14.57
CA THR A 441 13.17 -9.22 13.37
C THR A 441 14.03 -8.01 13.75
N ILE A 442 13.51 -7.13 14.61
CA ILE A 442 14.23 -5.92 15.06
C ILE A 442 15.44 -6.28 15.91
N ARG A 443 15.31 -7.22 16.87
CA ARG A 443 16.46 -7.72 17.64
C ARG A 443 17.55 -8.25 16.72
N ARG A 444 17.21 -9.00 15.66
CA ARG A 444 18.20 -9.52 14.70
C ARG A 444 18.89 -8.39 13.94
N ALA A 445 18.16 -7.34 13.57
CA ALA A 445 18.72 -6.16 12.91
C ALA A 445 19.74 -5.47 13.83
N LEU A 446 19.37 -5.23 15.09
CA LEU A 446 20.25 -4.63 16.10
C LEU A 446 21.46 -5.53 16.42
N ASP A 447 21.26 -6.84 16.57
CA ASP A 447 22.36 -7.80 16.77
C ASP A 447 23.31 -7.85 15.56
N ALA A 448 22.79 -7.67 14.33
CA ALA A 448 23.60 -7.61 13.11
C ALA A 448 24.41 -6.31 13.07
N ALA A 449 23.77 -5.17 13.33
CA ALA A 449 24.45 -3.88 13.45
C ALA A 449 25.54 -3.91 14.53
N ALA A 450 25.28 -4.55 15.68
CA ALA A 450 26.25 -4.71 16.77
C ALA A 450 27.45 -5.62 16.42
N ALA A 451 27.33 -6.46 15.39
CA ALA A 451 28.36 -7.41 14.96
C ALA A 451 29.15 -6.93 13.74
N ASP A 452 28.57 -6.04 12.94
CA ASP A 452 29.19 -5.50 11.73
C ASP A 452 30.18 -4.39 12.08
N SER A 453 31.49 -4.60 11.90
CA SER A 453 32.50 -3.60 12.23
C SER A 453 32.55 -2.41 11.28
N SER A 454 31.76 -2.41 10.19
CA SER A 454 31.67 -1.27 9.26
C SER A 454 30.61 -0.24 9.66
N ILE A 455 29.76 -0.55 10.63
CA ILE A 455 28.77 0.38 11.20
C ILE A 455 29.40 1.03 12.45
N ASP A 456 29.41 2.35 12.53
CA ASP A 456 30.04 3.09 13.63
C ASP A 456 29.04 3.47 14.72
N ALA A 457 27.83 3.88 14.32
CA ALA A 457 26.69 4.14 15.20
C ALA A 457 25.37 3.67 14.57
N VAL A 458 24.29 3.65 15.36
CA VAL A 458 22.95 3.24 14.89
C VAL A 458 21.90 4.28 15.23
N VAL A 459 21.06 4.62 14.26
CA VAL A 459 19.82 5.36 14.46
C VAL A 459 18.63 4.39 14.40
N LEU A 460 17.79 4.42 15.43
CA LEU A 460 16.52 3.70 15.49
C LEU A 460 15.38 4.68 15.20
N ARG A 461 14.80 4.60 13.99
CA ARG A 461 13.64 5.39 13.56
C ARG A 461 12.36 4.71 14.03
N ILE A 462 11.60 5.36 14.91
CA ILE A 462 10.41 4.80 15.56
C ILE A 462 9.16 5.55 15.12
N ASP A 463 8.24 4.86 14.45
CA ASP A 463 6.86 5.32 14.23
C ASP A 463 5.88 4.22 14.68
N SER A 464 5.65 4.17 16.00
CA SER A 464 4.90 3.12 16.67
C SER A 464 4.01 3.64 17.79
N PRO A 465 2.71 3.27 17.83
CA PRO A 465 1.84 3.50 18.98
C PRO A 465 2.13 2.53 20.15
N GLY A 466 3.12 1.63 19.99
CA GLY A 466 3.46 0.58 20.94
C GLY A 466 2.85 -0.77 20.58
N GLY A 467 2.56 -1.59 21.59
CA GLY A 467 2.03 -2.93 21.39
C GLY A 467 2.39 -3.88 22.53
N SER A 468 2.91 -5.05 22.18
CA SER A 468 3.26 -6.09 23.15
C SER A 468 4.40 -5.66 24.08
N VAL A 469 4.12 -5.60 25.39
CA VAL A 469 5.12 -5.30 26.43
C VAL A 469 6.32 -6.26 26.37
N THR A 470 6.06 -7.56 26.19
CA THR A 470 7.13 -8.56 26.11
C THR A 470 7.97 -8.42 24.84
N ALA A 471 7.36 -7.99 23.74
CA ALA A 471 8.08 -7.69 22.52
C ALA A 471 8.96 -6.44 22.67
N SER A 472 8.44 -5.37 23.28
CA SER A 472 9.21 -4.17 23.62
C SER A 472 10.40 -4.48 24.52
N GLU A 473 10.23 -5.34 25.54
CA GLU A 473 11.32 -5.77 26.42
C GLU A 473 12.46 -6.48 25.66
N VAL A 474 12.10 -7.33 24.70
CA VAL A 474 13.09 -8.02 23.85
C VAL A 474 13.88 -7.03 23.00
N ILE A 475 13.22 -6.00 22.47
CA ILE A 475 13.86 -4.97 21.65
C ILE A 475 14.73 -4.05 22.53
N LEU A 476 14.22 -3.57 23.67
CA LEU A 476 14.99 -2.75 24.60
C LEU A 476 16.26 -3.47 25.06
N ARG A 477 16.17 -4.76 25.38
CA ARG A 477 17.36 -5.56 25.72
C ARG A 477 18.37 -5.64 24.58
N ALA A 478 17.93 -5.60 23.32
CA ALA A 478 18.79 -5.57 22.16
C ALA A 478 19.46 -4.19 21.97
N VAL A 479 18.70 -3.10 22.19
CA VAL A 479 19.20 -1.73 22.22
C VAL A 479 20.32 -1.59 23.25
N GLN A 480 20.09 -2.02 24.49
CA GLN A 480 21.11 -2.00 25.56
C GLN A 480 22.40 -2.74 25.17
N LYS A 481 22.28 -3.93 24.57
CA LYS A 481 23.43 -4.72 24.13
C LYS A 481 24.20 -4.07 22.98
N LEU A 482 23.51 -3.31 22.14
CA LEU A 482 24.13 -2.53 21.08
C LEU A 482 24.87 -1.32 21.65
N GLN A 483 24.26 -0.59 22.61
CA GLN A 483 24.89 0.52 23.33
C GLN A 483 26.17 0.13 24.08
N GLU A 484 26.28 -1.11 24.57
CA GLU A 484 27.54 -1.63 25.14
C GLU A 484 28.72 -1.59 24.14
N LYS A 485 28.47 -1.39 22.84
CA LYS A 485 29.48 -1.41 21.78
C LYS A 485 29.52 -0.15 20.92
N LYS A 486 28.37 0.47 20.64
CA LYS A 486 28.20 1.56 19.67
C LYS A 486 27.09 2.50 20.11
N PRO A 487 27.18 3.81 19.81
CA PRO A 487 26.09 4.73 20.09
C PRO A 487 24.79 4.32 19.40
N VAL A 488 23.67 4.49 20.10
CA VAL A 488 22.31 4.30 19.62
C VAL A 488 21.52 5.58 19.85
N VAL A 489 21.15 6.23 18.76
CA VAL A 489 20.31 7.44 18.75
C VAL A 489 18.91 7.05 18.28
N VAL A 490 17.88 7.66 18.85
CA VAL A 490 16.48 7.46 18.42
C VAL A 490 15.99 8.69 17.68
N SER A 491 15.32 8.47 16.55
CA SER A 491 14.49 9.47 15.88
C SER A 491 13.03 9.02 15.96
N MET A 492 12.17 9.82 16.57
CA MET A 492 10.75 9.55 16.67
C MET A 492 10.00 10.22 15.50
N GLY A 493 9.26 9.43 14.72
CA GLY A 493 8.39 9.91 13.66
C GLY A 493 7.05 10.45 14.18
N GLY A 494 5.96 10.15 13.48
CA GLY A 494 4.61 10.60 13.84
C GLY A 494 4.20 10.24 15.27
N VAL A 495 4.44 8.98 15.66
CA VAL A 495 4.10 8.47 16.99
C VAL A 495 5.24 7.61 17.53
N ALA A 496 5.64 7.80 18.78
CA ALA A 496 6.55 6.90 19.50
C ALA A 496 6.08 6.72 20.94
N ALA A 497 4.87 6.18 21.10
CA ALA A 497 4.17 6.11 22.37
C ALA A 497 4.12 4.67 22.94
N SER A 498 3.92 4.54 24.24
CA SER A 498 3.76 3.27 24.95
C SER A 498 4.96 2.33 24.69
N GLY A 499 4.76 1.23 23.97
CA GLY A 499 5.84 0.31 23.61
C GLY A 499 6.92 0.94 22.71
N GLY A 500 6.59 2.00 21.94
CA GLY A 500 7.57 2.77 21.18
C GLY A 500 8.50 3.55 22.10
N TYR A 501 7.94 4.30 23.06
CA TYR A 501 8.72 5.00 24.09
C TYR A 501 9.51 4.03 24.98
N TYR A 502 8.94 2.86 25.30
CA TYR A 502 9.61 1.80 26.05
C TYR A 502 10.95 1.41 25.42
N VAL A 503 10.99 1.24 24.10
CA VAL A 503 12.20 0.88 23.38
C VAL A 503 13.18 2.05 23.28
N ALA A 504 12.67 3.29 23.22
CA ALA A 504 13.47 4.50 23.07
C ALA A 504 14.15 4.97 24.35
N CYS A 505 13.53 4.77 25.52
CA CYS A 505 13.83 5.52 26.74
C CYS A 505 15.25 5.37 27.33
N GLN A 506 16.06 4.46 26.81
CA GLN A 506 17.45 4.24 27.23
C GLN A 506 18.48 4.52 26.13
N ALA A 507 18.08 5.04 24.97
CA ALA A 507 19.00 5.46 23.92
C ALA A 507 19.95 6.57 24.40
N ASP A 508 21.08 6.75 23.72
CA ASP A 508 22.08 7.76 24.06
C ASP A 508 21.56 9.19 23.82
N ALA A 509 20.68 9.35 22.81
CA ALA A 509 19.90 10.56 22.57
C ALA A 509 18.57 10.21 21.89
N ILE A 510 17.54 11.02 22.14
CA ILE A 510 16.19 10.89 21.61
C ILE A 510 15.77 12.21 20.94
N PHE A 511 15.61 12.16 19.63
CA PHE A 511 15.06 13.23 18.80
C PHE A 511 13.59 12.98 18.50
N ALA A 512 12.79 14.04 18.50
CA ALA A 512 11.41 13.99 18.03
C ALA A 512 11.02 15.34 17.41
N ASN A 513 10.12 15.34 16.43
CA ASN A 513 9.52 16.59 15.98
C ASN A 513 8.64 17.20 17.07
N ALA A 514 8.39 18.52 17.00
CA ALA A 514 7.59 19.22 18.00
C ALA A 514 6.17 18.65 18.13
N THR A 515 5.64 18.08 17.05
CA THR A 515 4.29 17.51 16.96
C THR A 515 4.24 15.98 17.02
N THR A 516 5.38 15.29 17.17
CA THR A 516 5.43 13.84 17.46
C THR A 516 4.59 13.52 18.70
N ILE A 517 3.82 12.43 18.66
CA ILE A 517 3.08 11.95 19.84
C ILE A 517 3.88 10.87 20.57
N THR A 518 4.29 11.12 21.80
CA THR A 518 5.16 10.22 22.59
C THR A 518 4.67 10.02 24.02
N GLY A 519 5.46 9.32 24.85
CA GLY A 519 5.15 8.97 26.22
C GLY A 519 4.18 7.79 26.31
N SER A 520 2.97 8.02 26.81
CA SER A 520 1.97 6.98 27.12
C SER A 520 2.52 5.85 28.01
N ILE A 521 3.30 6.24 29.01
CA ILE A 521 3.94 5.32 29.98
C ILE A 521 2.83 4.73 30.86
N GLY A 522 2.32 3.57 30.47
CA GLY A 522 1.16 2.92 31.08
C GLY A 522 0.79 1.64 30.34
N VAL A 523 -0.02 0.79 30.99
CA VAL A 523 -0.34 -0.55 30.48
C VAL A 523 -1.85 -0.73 30.37
N VAL A 524 -2.32 -1.28 29.26
CA VAL A 524 -3.73 -1.61 29.02
C VAL A 524 -3.82 -3.04 28.49
N GLY A 525 -4.85 -3.77 28.90
CA GLY A 525 -5.04 -5.16 28.49
C GLY A 525 -6.45 -5.63 28.81
N GLY A 526 -6.94 -6.61 28.08
CA GLY A 526 -8.29 -7.09 28.27
C GLY A 526 -8.74 -8.04 27.17
N LYS A 527 -10.06 -8.26 27.12
CA LYS A 527 -10.70 -9.09 26.10
C LYS A 527 -12.07 -8.56 25.72
N ILE A 528 -12.53 -8.99 24.56
CA ILE A 528 -13.91 -8.80 24.13
C ILE A 528 -14.71 -10.05 24.46
N VAL A 529 -15.84 -9.86 25.14
CA VAL A 529 -16.81 -10.88 25.51
C VAL A 529 -17.89 -10.90 24.43
N THR A 530 -18.08 -12.04 23.78
CA THR A 530 -18.97 -12.19 22.61
C THR A 530 -20.09 -13.19 22.84
N LYS A 531 -20.23 -13.74 24.05
CA LYS A 531 -21.29 -14.71 24.34
C LYS A 531 -22.68 -14.16 24.05
N GLY A 532 -22.97 -12.90 24.39
CA GLY A 532 -24.26 -12.29 24.09
C GLY A 532 -24.58 -12.31 22.59
N LEU A 533 -23.60 -11.97 21.75
CA LEU A 533 -23.71 -12.05 20.29
C LEU A 533 -24.04 -13.47 19.83
N TRP A 534 -23.32 -14.47 20.34
CA TRP A 534 -23.56 -15.86 19.97
C TRP A 534 -24.95 -16.34 20.42
N ASP A 535 -25.39 -15.95 21.61
CA ASP A 535 -26.71 -16.27 22.15
C ASP A 535 -27.82 -15.64 21.26
N GLU A 536 -27.64 -14.41 20.79
CA GLU A 536 -28.57 -13.75 19.84
C GLU A 536 -28.67 -14.50 18.50
N LEU A 537 -27.57 -15.10 18.04
CA LEU A 537 -27.52 -15.92 16.83
C LEU A 537 -28.01 -17.37 17.05
N GLY A 538 -28.35 -17.74 18.29
CA GLY A 538 -28.72 -19.10 18.66
C GLY A 538 -27.55 -20.10 18.62
N ILE A 539 -26.32 -19.60 18.74
CA ILE A 539 -25.08 -20.38 18.78
C ILE A 539 -24.64 -20.50 20.25
N SER A 540 -24.40 -21.73 20.71
CA SER A 540 -23.98 -21.98 22.08
C SER A 540 -22.68 -22.77 22.14
N TRP A 541 -21.83 -22.41 23.09
CA TRP A 541 -20.55 -23.07 23.35
C TRP A 541 -20.61 -23.79 24.71
N HIS A 542 -20.12 -25.04 24.75
CA HIS A 542 -20.03 -25.79 26.00
C HIS A 542 -18.57 -25.90 26.46
N PRO A 543 -18.19 -25.33 27.62
CA PRO A 543 -16.80 -25.31 28.05
C PRO A 543 -16.36 -26.67 28.65
N TYR A 544 -15.20 -27.16 28.23
CA TYR A 544 -14.53 -28.31 28.85
C TYR A 544 -13.21 -27.86 29.48
N LYS A 545 -13.19 -27.71 30.81
CA LYS A 545 -12.07 -27.08 31.53
C LYS A 545 -11.28 -28.06 32.40
N ARG A 546 -9.95 -27.90 32.44
CA ARG A 546 -9.03 -28.49 33.41
C ARG A 546 -8.11 -27.39 33.93
N GLY A 547 -8.14 -27.12 35.22
CA GLY A 547 -7.46 -25.98 35.85
C GLY A 547 -8.39 -24.78 36.03
N ALA A 548 -8.23 -24.03 37.14
CA ALA A 548 -9.17 -22.98 37.54
C ALA A 548 -9.20 -21.74 36.63
N ASN A 549 -8.17 -21.52 35.80
CA ASN A 549 -8.04 -20.38 34.89
C ASN A 549 -7.88 -20.78 33.41
N ALA A 550 -8.21 -22.01 33.04
CA ALA A 550 -8.01 -22.50 31.66
C ALA A 550 -8.85 -21.75 30.59
N ASP A 551 -9.83 -20.94 31.01
CA ASP A 551 -10.70 -20.11 30.18
C ASP A 551 -10.33 -18.62 30.23
N TRP A 552 -9.16 -18.27 30.76
CA TRP A 552 -8.72 -16.88 30.94
C TRP A 552 -8.88 -16.02 29.68
N ILE A 553 -8.40 -16.50 28.53
CA ILE A 553 -8.46 -15.82 27.22
C ILE A 553 -9.78 -16.07 26.47
N SER A 554 -10.74 -16.79 27.06
CA SER A 554 -12.02 -17.07 26.41
C SER A 554 -12.87 -15.80 26.28
N SER A 555 -13.52 -15.63 25.13
CA SER A 555 -14.56 -14.61 24.90
C SER A 555 -15.94 -14.97 25.44
N ALA A 556 -16.09 -16.18 25.97
CA ALA A 556 -17.40 -16.64 26.43
C ALA A 556 -17.87 -15.91 27.70
N GLU A 557 -16.95 -15.50 28.58
CA GLU A 557 -17.30 -14.86 29.84
C GLU A 557 -16.30 -13.73 30.16
N PRO A 558 -16.72 -12.69 30.90
CA PRO A 558 -15.81 -11.73 31.52
C PRO A 558 -14.77 -12.41 32.43
N PHE A 559 -13.73 -11.68 32.82
CA PHE A 559 -12.84 -12.12 33.88
C PHE A 559 -13.61 -12.30 35.19
N THR A 560 -13.40 -13.43 35.86
CA THR A 560 -13.80 -13.58 37.27
C THR A 560 -13.00 -12.63 38.15
N ASP A 561 -13.45 -12.36 39.39
CA ASP A 561 -12.73 -11.45 40.30
C ASP A 561 -11.26 -11.88 40.52
N VAL A 562 -11.01 -13.19 40.68
CA VAL A 562 -9.66 -13.74 40.81
C VAL A 562 -8.84 -13.52 39.54
N GLN A 563 -9.47 -13.69 38.37
CA GLN A 563 -8.79 -13.47 37.10
C GLN A 563 -8.47 -11.99 36.90
N ARG A 564 -9.43 -11.10 37.15
CA ARG A 564 -9.22 -9.65 37.08
C ARG A 564 -8.11 -9.21 38.02
N GLN A 565 -8.12 -9.66 39.27
CA GLN A 565 -7.07 -9.34 40.23
C GLN A 565 -5.68 -9.80 39.72
N THR A 566 -5.58 -11.03 39.21
CA THR A 566 -4.33 -11.56 38.65
C THR A 566 -3.86 -10.72 37.44
N MET A 567 -4.78 -10.23 36.60
CA MET A 567 -4.46 -9.39 35.44
C MET A 567 -3.93 -8.05 35.91
N THR A 568 -4.64 -7.41 36.85
CA THR A 568 -4.26 -6.13 37.44
C THR A 568 -2.89 -6.20 38.12
N GLU A 569 -2.61 -7.26 38.88
CA GLU A 569 -1.30 -7.47 39.52
C GLU A 569 -0.19 -7.65 38.47
N SER A 570 -0.43 -8.46 37.43
CA SER A 570 0.54 -8.65 36.34
C SER A 570 0.80 -7.37 35.55
N MET A 571 -0.24 -6.57 35.29
CA MET A 571 -0.11 -5.28 34.61
C MET A 571 0.57 -4.24 35.50
N GLY A 572 0.30 -4.26 36.81
CA GLY A 572 0.98 -3.42 37.78
C GLY A 572 2.48 -3.70 37.82
N ALA A 573 2.88 -4.97 37.80
CA ALA A 573 4.29 -5.35 37.69
C ALA A 573 4.92 -4.84 36.39
N ALA A 574 4.25 -5.02 35.25
CA ALA A 574 4.73 -4.50 33.97
C ALA A 574 4.85 -2.96 33.95
N TYR A 575 3.91 -2.25 34.58
CA TYR A 575 3.96 -0.81 34.72
C TYR A 575 5.13 -0.34 35.58
N THR A 576 5.40 -1.01 36.70
CA THR A 576 6.59 -0.76 37.53
C THR A 576 7.86 -0.94 36.72
N THR A 577 7.99 -2.07 36.01
CA THR A 577 9.15 -2.32 35.14
C THR A 577 9.32 -1.24 34.08
N PHE A 578 8.24 -0.80 33.44
CA PHE A 578 8.32 0.29 32.46
C PHE A 578 8.85 1.58 33.11
N LYS A 579 8.33 1.98 34.28
CA LYS A 579 8.86 3.14 35.00
C LYS A 579 10.33 2.98 35.37
N ASP A 580 10.73 1.80 35.81
CA ASP A 580 12.13 1.51 36.13
C ASP A 580 13.01 1.70 34.87
N HIS A 581 12.56 1.27 33.69
CA HIS A 581 13.30 1.50 32.45
C HIS A 581 13.45 2.98 32.10
N VAL A 582 12.38 3.77 32.28
CA VAL A 582 12.42 5.21 32.05
C VAL A 582 13.35 5.89 33.04
N MET A 583 13.26 5.56 34.34
CA MET A 583 14.18 6.11 35.35
C MET A 583 15.63 5.74 35.03
N ASN A 584 15.91 4.49 34.70
CA ASN A 584 17.27 4.04 34.38
C ASN A 584 17.89 4.76 33.16
N GLY A 585 17.08 5.26 32.22
CA GLY A 585 17.57 5.98 31.05
C GLY A 585 17.47 7.50 31.14
N ARG A 586 16.55 8.05 31.94
CA ARG A 586 16.16 9.47 31.91
C ARG A 586 16.16 10.17 33.26
N GLU A 587 16.44 9.50 34.38
CA GLU A 587 16.30 10.09 35.74
C GLU A 587 16.92 11.48 35.88
N ASP A 588 18.14 11.67 35.38
CA ASP A 588 18.87 12.95 35.49
C ASP A 588 18.33 14.06 34.58
N LEU A 589 17.45 13.73 33.64
CA LEU A 589 16.89 14.63 32.62
C LEU A 589 15.45 15.05 32.95
N LEU A 590 14.74 14.26 33.76
CA LEU A 590 13.33 14.52 34.09
C LEU A 590 13.17 15.82 34.89
N THR A 591 12.24 16.68 34.45
CA THR A 591 11.98 17.97 35.13
C THR A 591 10.90 17.86 36.22
N LYS A 592 10.17 16.75 36.28
CA LYS A 592 9.16 16.43 37.29
C LYS A 592 9.31 14.97 37.75
N ASP A 593 8.59 14.62 38.81
CA ASP A 593 8.48 13.23 39.24
C ASP A 593 7.83 12.38 38.14
N LEU A 594 8.40 11.21 37.85
CA LEU A 594 7.89 10.32 36.82
C LEU A 594 6.43 9.91 37.07
N GLU A 595 5.98 9.79 38.32
CA GLU A 595 4.58 9.47 38.63
C GLU A 595 3.60 10.54 38.15
N GLU A 596 4.02 11.82 38.10
CA GLU A 596 3.19 12.92 37.59
C GLU A 596 3.09 12.92 36.06
N MET A 597 4.06 12.31 35.39
CA MET A 597 4.17 12.28 33.92
C MET A 597 3.79 10.92 33.32
N ALA A 598 3.73 9.87 34.14
CA ALA A 598 3.37 8.53 33.71
C ALA A 598 1.84 8.36 33.69
N ALA A 599 1.33 7.21 34.16
CA ALA A 599 -0.09 6.88 34.18
C ALA A 599 -0.78 6.91 32.80
N GLY A 600 -0.04 6.68 31.72
CA GLY A 600 -0.55 6.52 30.36
C GLY A 600 -0.74 7.81 29.56
N ARG A 601 -0.34 8.97 30.10
CA ARG A 601 -0.49 10.28 29.45
C ARG A 601 0.36 10.37 28.19
N VAL A 602 -0.22 10.91 27.11
CA VAL A 602 0.48 11.23 25.86
C VAL A 602 0.94 12.68 25.88
N PHE A 603 2.05 12.96 25.19
CA PHE A 603 2.63 14.29 25.06
C PHE A 603 2.99 14.55 23.60
N THR A 604 2.95 15.81 23.18
CA THR A 604 3.66 16.23 21.96
C THR A 604 5.17 16.21 22.20
N GLY A 605 5.99 16.17 21.15
CA GLY A 605 7.45 16.25 21.27
C GLY A 605 7.90 17.52 21.99
N LYS A 606 7.25 18.65 21.71
CA LYS A 606 7.47 19.92 22.42
C LYS A 606 7.24 19.79 23.92
N GLN A 607 6.12 19.19 24.34
CA GLN A 607 5.84 18.92 25.75
C GLN A 607 6.81 17.89 26.34
N ALA A 608 7.18 16.87 25.59
CA ALA A 608 8.10 15.82 26.03
C ALA A 608 9.50 16.37 26.30
N LEU A 609 9.97 17.35 25.50
CA LEU A 609 11.23 18.05 25.72
C LEU A 609 11.21 18.81 27.05
N GLU A 610 10.16 19.60 27.31
CA GLU A 610 10.00 20.36 28.56
C GLU A 610 9.99 19.45 29.81
N LEU A 611 9.60 18.18 29.64
CA LEU A 611 9.54 17.17 30.68
C LEU A 611 10.82 16.32 30.80
N GLY A 612 11.77 16.47 29.86
CA GLY A 612 12.99 15.65 29.80
C GLY A 612 12.76 14.23 29.28
N LEU A 613 11.61 13.96 28.65
CA LEU A 613 11.29 12.65 28.07
C LEU A 613 12.00 12.41 26.73
N ILE A 614 12.41 13.48 26.05
CA ILE A 614 13.28 13.48 24.87
C ILE A 614 14.43 14.48 25.09
N ASP A 615 15.44 14.47 24.21
CA ASP A 615 16.63 15.32 24.33
C ASP A 615 16.56 16.56 23.45
N GLU A 616 16.10 16.41 22.20
CA GLU A 616 16.12 17.48 21.22
C GLU A 616 14.92 17.44 20.27
N ILE A 617 14.56 18.61 19.74
CA ILE A 617 13.58 18.71 18.64
C ILE A 617 14.31 18.54 17.32
N GLY A 618 13.92 17.53 16.54
CA GLY A 618 14.52 17.24 15.25
C GLY A 618 13.95 15.98 14.59
N GLY A 619 14.21 15.85 13.30
CA GLY A 619 13.77 14.75 12.45
C GLY A 619 14.79 13.61 12.35
N LEU A 620 14.73 12.86 11.24
CA LEU A 620 15.67 11.77 10.97
C LEU A 620 17.09 12.30 10.68
N ASN A 621 17.23 13.36 9.87
CA ASN A 621 18.54 13.89 9.46
C ASN A 621 19.30 14.51 10.63
N ASP A 622 18.60 15.16 11.57
CA ASP A 622 19.20 15.66 12.82
C ASP A 622 19.77 14.51 13.66
N ALA A 623 19.02 13.41 13.80
CA ALA A 623 19.45 12.24 14.55
C ALA A 623 20.63 11.51 13.87
N LEU A 624 20.65 11.44 12.53
CA LEU A 624 21.77 10.88 11.76
C LEU A 624 23.03 11.73 11.92
N SER A 625 22.89 13.05 11.82
CA SER A 625 24.00 14.00 11.99
C SER A 625 24.56 13.93 13.41
N TYR A 626 23.70 13.91 14.43
CA TYR A 626 24.12 13.73 15.82
C TYR A 626 24.80 12.37 16.05
N ALA A 627 24.31 11.30 15.44
CA ALA A 627 24.95 9.99 15.52
C ALA A 627 26.35 9.98 14.89
N ALA A 628 26.54 10.68 13.77
CA ALA A 628 27.84 10.85 13.12
C ALA A 628 28.81 11.69 13.97
N ASP A 629 28.33 12.77 14.58
CA ASP A 629 29.10 13.62 15.49
C ASP A 629 29.62 12.84 16.71
N LEU A 630 28.83 11.91 17.27
CA LEU A 630 29.25 11.07 18.40
C LEU A 630 30.44 10.16 18.09
N VAL A 631 30.70 9.89 16.80
CA VAL A 631 31.79 9.02 16.33
C VAL A 631 32.79 9.76 15.44
N ASP A 632 32.76 11.10 15.45
CA ASP A 632 33.67 11.99 14.70
C ASP A 632 33.69 11.71 13.18
N LEU A 633 32.53 11.45 12.57
CA LEU A 633 32.40 11.25 11.11
C LEU A 633 31.97 12.55 10.41
N GLU A 634 32.77 13.03 9.45
CA GLU A 634 32.44 14.20 8.61
C GLU A 634 31.62 13.82 7.37
N ASP A 635 31.88 12.63 6.79
CA ASP A 635 31.17 12.07 5.64
C ASP A 635 30.82 10.59 5.91
N PHE A 636 29.55 10.21 5.75
CA PHE A 636 29.06 8.90 6.13
C PHE A 636 27.98 8.36 5.19
N ASP A 637 27.95 7.03 5.04
CA ASP A 637 26.88 6.32 4.32
C ASP A 637 25.83 5.82 5.32
N VAL A 638 24.55 5.97 4.97
CA VAL A 638 23.43 5.46 5.77
C VAL A 638 23.04 4.08 5.27
N GLN A 639 23.24 3.08 6.12
CA GLN A 639 22.91 1.70 5.78
C GLN A 639 21.63 1.25 6.49
N VAL A 640 20.56 1.00 5.74
CA VAL A 640 19.31 0.44 6.28
C VAL A 640 19.49 -1.03 6.70
N ILE A 641 19.09 -1.37 7.93
CA ILE A 641 19.20 -2.70 8.53
C ILE A 641 17.85 -3.14 9.13
N PRO A 642 17.29 -4.30 8.74
CA PRO A 642 17.81 -5.22 7.74
C PRO A 642 17.68 -4.63 6.32
N ARG A 643 18.55 -5.06 5.41
CA ARG A 643 18.45 -4.68 3.99
C ARG A 643 17.06 -4.99 3.47
N VAL A 644 16.40 -3.98 2.90
CA VAL A 644 15.14 -4.13 2.18
C VAL A 644 15.39 -5.03 0.98
N MET A 645 14.70 -6.18 0.93
CA MET A 645 14.81 -7.08 -0.21
C MET A 645 14.01 -6.51 -1.37
N ASP A 646 14.58 -6.52 -2.56
CA ASP A 646 13.83 -6.14 -3.75
C ASP A 646 12.80 -7.22 -4.13
N PHE A 647 11.83 -6.87 -4.97
CA PHE A 647 10.79 -7.80 -5.40
C PHE A 647 11.37 -9.10 -6.00
N ASN A 648 12.44 -9.02 -6.79
CA ASN A 648 13.04 -10.21 -7.39
C ASN A 648 13.71 -11.07 -6.31
N GLU A 649 14.35 -10.47 -5.32
CA GLU A 649 14.91 -11.17 -4.16
C GLU A 649 13.82 -11.86 -3.33
N ILE A 650 12.71 -11.18 -3.05
CA ILE A 650 11.54 -11.74 -2.35
C ILE A 650 10.95 -12.90 -3.16
N LEU A 651 10.68 -12.70 -4.45
CA LEU A 651 10.13 -13.71 -5.34
C LEU A 651 11.06 -14.92 -5.47
N MET A 652 12.37 -14.69 -5.58
CA MET A 652 13.37 -15.76 -5.67
C MET A 652 13.49 -16.51 -4.34
N GLN A 653 13.37 -15.82 -3.20
CA GLN A 653 13.32 -16.45 -1.89
C GLN A 653 12.05 -17.31 -1.73
N GLU A 654 10.89 -16.84 -2.19
CA GLU A 654 9.63 -17.59 -2.14
C GLU A 654 9.61 -18.79 -3.09
N LEU A 655 10.17 -18.65 -4.29
CA LEU A 655 10.17 -19.70 -5.33
C LEU A 655 11.24 -20.76 -5.12
N PHE A 656 12.44 -20.35 -4.68
CA PHE A 656 13.61 -21.23 -4.63
C PHE A 656 14.13 -21.48 -3.22
N GLY A 657 13.60 -20.80 -2.20
CA GLY A 657 13.88 -21.05 -0.79
C GLY A 657 15.37 -21.06 -0.46
N SER A 658 15.97 -19.89 -0.23
CA SER A 658 17.34 -19.83 0.31
C SER A 658 17.36 -19.53 1.81
N GLY A 659 18.21 -20.29 2.50
CA GLY A 659 18.31 -20.45 3.95
C GLY A 659 18.41 -19.18 4.79
N GLY A 660 17.85 -19.27 5.99
CA GLY A 660 17.83 -18.16 6.94
C GLY A 660 17.60 -18.54 8.40
N ASP A 661 17.97 -19.77 8.80
CA ASP A 661 18.05 -20.13 10.22
C ASP A 661 19.53 -20.28 10.61
N ARG A 662 20.01 -19.41 11.51
CA ARG A 662 21.24 -19.67 12.27
C ARG A 662 20.96 -20.82 13.27
N PRO A 663 21.97 -21.57 13.74
CA PRO A 663 21.80 -22.61 14.76
C PRO A 663 21.15 -22.12 16.08
N THR A 664 21.13 -20.80 16.31
CA THR A 664 20.49 -20.13 17.45
C THR A 664 19.00 -19.85 17.26
N ASP A 665 18.46 -20.07 16.07
CA ASP A 665 17.07 -19.74 15.72
C ASP A 665 16.15 -20.89 16.14
N MET A 666 16.04 -21.11 17.46
CA MET A 666 14.97 -21.91 18.04
C MET A 666 13.69 -21.07 18.08
N SER A 667 12.89 -21.14 17.02
CA SER A 667 11.52 -20.62 17.06
C SER A 667 10.66 -21.52 17.95
N LEU A 668 10.15 -20.99 19.06
CA LEU A 668 9.19 -21.67 19.95
C LEU A 668 7.74 -21.50 19.49
N ASN A 669 7.50 -20.99 18.27
CA ASN A 669 6.14 -20.76 17.81
C ASN A 669 5.51 -22.08 17.31
N PRO A 670 4.47 -22.64 17.96
CA PRO A 670 3.76 -23.81 17.45
C PRO A 670 3.05 -23.54 16.11
N LEU A 671 2.87 -22.26 15.77
CA LEU A 671 2.22 -21.80 14.55
C LEU A 671 3.21 -21.30 13.47
N GLY A 672 4.52 -21.36 13.73
CA GLY A 672 5.57 -20.70 12.92
C GLY A 672 6.19 -21.52 11.79
N ARG A 673 5.54 -22.57 11.30
CA ARG A 673 5.91 -23.23 10.03
C ARG A 673 4.66 -23.40 9.18
N THR A 674 4.37 -22.40 8.35
CA THR A 674 3.52 -22.54 7.16
C THR A 674 4.20 -23.47 6.16
N SER A 675 4.28 -24.74 6.53
CA SER A 675 4.72 -25.82 5.68
C SER A 675 3.74 -25.96 4.51
N ALA A 676 4.20 -26.51 3.39
CA ALA A 676 3.38 -26.82 2.21
C ALA A 676 2.05 -27.55 2.51
N LEU A 677 1.88 -28.09 3.73
CA LEU A 677 0.62 -28.64 4.23
C LEU A 677 -0.48 -27.60 4.48
N SER A 678 -0.20 -26.32 4.79
CA SER A 678 -1.24 -25.28 4.84
C SER A 678 -1.78 -24.98 3.43
N ARG A 679 -0.88 -24.83 2.45
CA ARG A 679 -1.25 -24.67 1.03
C ARG A 679 -2.00 -25.88 0.47
N VAL A 680 -1.67 -27.10 0.93
CA VAL A 680 -2.44 -28.32 0.61
C VAL A 680 -3.76 -28.39 1.39
N ARG A 681 -3.83 -27.87 2.62
CA ARG A 681 -5.08 -27.75 3.41
C ARG A 681 -6.03 -26.74 2.79
N ASP A 682 -5.53 -25.63 2.29
CA ASP A 682 -6.33 -24.56 1.68
C ASP A 682 -6.80 -24.99 0.28
N ALA A 683 -5.95 -25.67 -0.50
CA ALA A 683 -6.36 -26.34 -1.75
C ALA A 683 -7.29 -27.56 -1.52
N ALA A 684 -7.16 -28.26 -0.39
CA ALA A 684 -8.09 -29.31 0.02
C ALA A 684 -9.41 -28.73 0.51
N ASN A 685 -9.41 -27.56 1.16
CA ASN A 685 -10.61 -26.87 1.61
C ASN A 685 -11.40 -26.31 0.43
N GLU A 686 -10.77 -25.74 -0.59
CA GLU A 686 -11.47 -25.34 -1.83
C GLU A 686 -12.13 -26.52 -2.56
N SER A 687 -11.46 -27.68 -2.58
CA SER A 687 -12.00 -28.88 -3.22
C SER A 687 -13.08 -29.61 -2.38
N VAL A 688 -13.02 -29.49 -1.05
CA VAL A 688 -14.04 -29.98 -0.11
C VAL A 688 -15.27 -29.05 -0.10
N GLU A 689 -15.09 -27.73 -0.17
CA GLU A 689 -16.18 -26.75 -0.29
C GLU A 689 -16.96 -26.90 -1.60
N GLN A 690 -16.26 -27.11 -2.72
CA GLN A 690 -16.92 -27.38 -4.01
C GLN A 690 -17.67 -28.72 -4.02
N ALA A 691 -17.15 -29.75 -3.32
CA ALA A 691 -17.83 -31.04 -3.18
C ALA A 691 -19.04 -30.96 -2.22
N MET A 692 -18.95 -30.17 -1.14
CA MET A 692 -20.03 -29.97 -0.17
C MET A 692 -21.15 -29.08 -0.73
N ALA A 693 -20.84 -28.02 -1.48
CA ALA A 693 -21.82 -27.13 -2.11
C ALA A 693 -22.81 -27.88 -3.01
N GLY A 694 -22.35 -28.86 -3.80
CA GLY A 694 -23.22 -29.67 -4.66
C GLY A 694 -24.19 -30.60 -3.91
N SER A 695 -23.87 -30.96 -2.66
CA SER A 695 -24.74 -31.77 -1.79
C SER A 695 -25.69 -30.90 -0.96
N LEU A 696 -25.22 -29.75 -0.50
CA LEU A 696 -25.97 -28.78 0.31
C LEU A 696 -27.00 -28.01 -0.54
N ILE A 697 -26.67 -27.65 -1.79
CA ILE A 697 -27.62 -27.00 -2.71
C ILE A 697 -28.80 -27.93 -3.02
N ARG A 698 -28.54 -29.25 -3.15
CA ARG A 698 -29.58 -30.27 -3.34
C ARG A 698 -30.47 -30.46 -2.12
N LYS A 699 -29.97 -30.19 -0.90
CA LYS A 699 -30.69 -30.41 0.36
C LYS A 699 -31.39 -29.16 0.91
N PHE A 700 -30.82 -27.97 0.68
CA PHE A 700 -31.27 -26.72 1.31
C PHE A 700 -31.64 -25.61 0.31
N GLY A 701 -31.43 -25.82 -0.99
CA GLY A 701 -31.71 -24.83 -2.04
C GLY A 701 -30.59 -23.81 -2.20
N ALA A 702 -30.40 -23.32 -3.44
CA ALA A 702 -29.27 -22.45 -3.81
C ALA A 702 -29.25 -21.12 -3.04
N GLU A 703 -30.42 -20.60 -2.66
CA GLU A 703 -30.56 -19.31 -1.98
C GLU A 703 -30.07 -19.38 -0.52
N LYS A 704 -30.43 -20.43 0.22
CA LYS A 704 -29.93 -20.65 1.59
C LYS A 704 -28.45 -20.97 1.62
N VAL A 705 -27.94 -21.74 0.65
CA VAL A 705 -26.51 -22.02 0.56
C VAL A 705 -25.72 -20.76 0.20
N ARG A 706 -26.26 -19.89 -0.65
CA ARG A 706 -25.65 -18.59 -0.97
C ARG A 706 -25.65 -17.67 0.25
N ALA A 707 -26.73 -17.61 1.01
CA ALA A 707 -26.79 -16.84 2.26
C ALA A 707 -25.79 -17.37 3.31
N MET A 708 -25.64 -18.69 3.39
CA MET A 708 -24.68 -19.33 4.32
C MET A 708 -23.23 -19.15 3.88
N GLY A 709 -22.96 -19.20 2.57
CA GLY A 709 -21.66 -18.86 2.00
C GLY A 709 -21.31 -17.39 2.20
N GLN A 710 -22.26 -16.47 2.00
CA GLN A 710 -22.06 -15.05 2.31
C GLN A 710 -21.81 -14.83 3.80
N PHE A 711 -22.53 -15.51 4.68
CA PHE A 711 -22.29 -15.42 6.13
C PHE A 711 -20.89 -15.92 6.51
N LEU A 712 -20.45 -17.06 5.97
CA LEU A 712 -19.11 -17.61 6.24
C LEU A 712 -18.00 -16.73 5.68
N GLN A 713 -18.20 -16.16 4.48
CA GLN A 713 -17.25 -15.25 3.86
C GLN A 713 -17.15 -13.93 4.63
N HIS A 714 -18.26 -13.42 5.18
CA HIS A 714 -18.22 -12.28 6.12
C HIS A 714 -17.57 -12.65 7.46
N ALA A 715 -17.78 -13.87 7.97
CA ALA A 715 -17.12 -14.34 9.18
C ALA A 715 -15.59 -14.52 9.00
N GLU A 716 -15.16 -14.91 7.80
CA GLU A 716 -13.76 -15.03 7.41
C GLU A 716 -13.11 -13.66 7.18
N LEU A 717 -13.81 -12.72 6.52
CA LEU A 717 -13.39 -11.32 6.42
C LEU A 717 -13.28 -10.65 7.81
N LEU A 718 -14.18 -10.96 8.74
CA LEU A 718 -14.10 -10.49 10.14
C LEU A 718 -12.92 -11.10 10.91
N ASN A 719 -12.42 -12.27 10.48
CA ASN A 719 -11.24 -12.92 11.04
C ASN A 719 -9.94 -12.37 10.43
N GLU A 720 -9.91 -12.09 9.12
CA GLU A 720 -8.76 -11.51 8.42
C GLU A 720 -8.54 -10.02 8.76
N GLN A 721 -9.61 -9.27 9.02
CA GLN A 721 -9.52 -7.85 9.42
C GLN A 721 -9.26 -7.63 10.92
N GLY A 722 -8.87 -8.67 11.67
CA GLY A 722 -8.43 -8.53 13.06
C GLY A 722 -9.51 -8.12 14.07
N VAL A 723 -10.79 -8.06 13.68
CA VAL A 723 -11.90 -7.72 14.59
C VAL A 723 -12.30 -8.93 15.46
N ALA A 724 -11.96 -10.16 15.05
CA ALA A 724 -12.28 -11.39 15.77
C ALA A 724 -11.07 -12.03 16.48
N ALA A 725 -10.22 -11.25 17.16
CA ALA A 725 -9.14 -11.79 17.99
C ALA A 725 -9.64 -12.41 19.32
N VAL A 726 -10.77 -13.13 19.32
CA VAL A 726 -11.18 -13.96 20.49
C VAL A 726 -12.13 -15.10 20.09
N MET A 727 -11.91 -15.80 18.97
CA MET A 727 -12.52 -17.14 18.80
C MET A 727 -11.68 -18.19 19.54
N PRO A 728 -12.27 -19.15 20.26
CA PRO A 728 -11.50 -20.25 20.84
C PRO A 728 -10.92 -21.12 19.72
N GLU A 729 -9.60 -21.05 19.52
CA GLU A 729 -8.88 -22.01 18.69
C GLU A 729 -9.00 -23.42 19.31
N VAL A 730 -9.44 -24.39 18.52
CA VAL A 730 -9.44 -25.80 18.92
C VAL A 730 -8.00 -26.32 18.88
N PHE A 731 -7.28 -26.17 19.98
CA PHE A 731 -6.00 -26.86 20.18
C PHE A 731 -6.25 -28.31 20.57
N VAL A 732 -5.89 -29.24 19.69
CA VAL A 732 -5.57 -30.63 20.08
C VAL A 732 -4.05 -30.70 20.21
N VAL A 733 -3.55 -30.56 21.44
CA VAL A 733 -2.14 -30.83 21.75
C VAL A 733 -2.00 -32.34 21.98
N HIS A 734 -1.13 -32.99 21.22
CA HIS A 734 -0.71 -34.39 21.46
C HIS A 734 0.42 -34.46 22.48
#